data_AF-A0A936RZM2-F1
#
_entry.id   AF-A0A936RZM2-F1
#
_cell.length_a   1.000
_cell.length_b   1.000
_cell.length_c   1.000
_cell.angle_alpha   90.00
_cell.angle_beta   90.00
_cell.angle_gamma   90.00
#
_symmetry.space_group_name_H-M   'P 1'
#
loop_
_entity.id
_entity.type
_entity.pdbx_description
1 polymer ?
#
loop_
_entity_poly.entity_id
_entity_poly.type
_entity_poly.pdbx_seq_one_letter_code
_entity_poly.pdbx_strand_id
1 'polypeptide(L)'
;MLLKYKGSGGGDDDEGQKATEAPDTLTSKQFLKIIDLISEGPVEGLVNNLQSIYIADTPIQNPDGSMNVDGFAVQGRNGTVDQTFVAGFEAAESEKAVGVKITKPTPIVRSLEGTNLNAVRVSLGIPALQVIHQDTGSSEATHVEVGIDIQKDGGGFIPQILSKIKIGEGSTYFTQSNDYNVSMLHAGYKVGLSVWWQGTPSPDLQRVTFIIERSIKGANNFEFVLSHVMEGRAKLTTVLMGSGPYQSGNSYYKAPEERLFFYTNTNWTLYDYRIAYVSTINTRTPRFELDRLEMWDNSLTDRIYGKCTSKYVREYVLPLSGPGQYEVRVRRITDDSTTTYLQNDIQWETFTEIIDQKLSYPYSAYIAMSVDSSQYDGIPTRAYDVKGRIVKVPVNYDAVSRIYSGTWDFDTFKTSYTDNPVWCLLDLITNARYGLGKYVPIEQVDLVSFYRIAQYCDEPVPNGYGGFEPRYTCSLYMQGNEDAYKVLSDMASIFNGMIYWVNGALAISADMPDDPAWIFTNANVVDGEFIYQGSSKNTRYTTALITYVDAEDRFTEKTEYVTLPDYIAKYGVKQTSAIAVGCSSRGQAVRFGRNILLSSCALTELVSFTTGLEGAGSGLVPGSVIKVHDSNRVGKRWGGRILSATTSSVTIDSAIEVNIGDTYTLSVLLPNGTMETREVIFTSTPYLVAFGDGEKDVNLQYLAIIDSSGDAIGSYIVDNTYTVITLVTPFSQAPARMAMWMLESNTIQSQLFRVVSISEKDVNQYEITGLEYNESKYAAVDEDAAFIERPISTPYRWYTPSPARLVVTDASYLDELGNIRYTALVSFTRPTFSSFSHSVLWWRYAGEQWQDAGSFTDAFKDIHLSKVGDIEVSVQHVSQYGIYSNKAYATATITGNPGIPPDVSNFLISIQGASAYFSWEVPNVTSSKNISHYVIKHSTTESSSVDWGSAVVVADKIAYPTNHINLTCRRGTYLIKAVSKSGLESANATSIINTLDGSDDYSLVRSVSEDPYYSGTKEHTSVGGGKLFISGSVMMDWTPLSIAKPLNYGIGAFAEGTYYLVPLSLAEVNTVRLTANIVADGSNFLNYIGTWDSLAGVSNIGGAAASDWSVVVYYRWRNKPEDAWSEWIPLSSTEVTLQYAEFKAVLKSLKFGVSPVVSELSVTVMGRNRVEGAEDINTDAGTGQAVVEYTRGFYRQPAVAIIAQNMATGDYYEVLDKDLNGFTIIFKNSSGTPVQRKFDWISKGMGYSYGPGGTKYVPRLPTWGYE
;
A
#
# COMPACT_ATOMS: atom_id res chain seq x y z
N MET A 1 47.46 30.08 -58.57
CA MET A 1 46.73 30.38 -59.82
C MET A 1 45.53 31.29 -59.50
N LEU A 2 45.51 32.45 -60.15
CA LEU A 2 44.48 33.49 -60.39
C LEU A 2 43.16 33.59 -59.59
N LEU A 3 42.98 34.82 -59.06
CA LEU A 3 41.81 35.74 -59.04
C LEU A 3 40.51 35.41 -58.28
N LYS A 4 40.13 36.34 -57.39
CA LYS A 4 38.73 36.74 -57.15
C LYS A 4 38.54 38.22 -57.51
N TYR A 5 37.58 38.47 -58.39
CA TYR A 5 37.09 39.80 -58.77
C TYR A 5 36.15 40.38 -57.71
N LYS A 6 36.22 41.69 -57.46
CA LYS A 6 35.06 42.54 -57.21
C LYS A 6 35.40 44.02 -57.40
N GLY A 7 34.59 44.72 -58.20
CA GLY A 7 34.47 46.19 -58.22
C GLY A 7 34.90 46.88 -59.52
N SER A 8 34.03 46.90 -60.53
CA SER A 8 34.11 47.86 -61.63
C SER A 8 33.31 49.11 -61.27
N GLY A 9 33.99 50.24 -61.12
CA GLY A 9 33.41 51.58 -61.00
C GLY A 9 34.53 52.59 -61.17
N GLY A 10 34.64 53.17 -62.36
CA GLY A 10 35.71 54.10 -62.72
C GLY A 10 35.59 55.46 -62.04
N GLY A 11 36.75 56.07 -61.86
CA GLY A 11 36.94 57.45 -61.42
C GLY A 11 38.42 57.62 -61.09
N ASP A 12 39.16 58.30 -61.97
CA ASP A 12 40.53 58.74 -61.74
C ASP A 12 40.65 59.43 -60.37
N ASP A 13 41.66 59.04 -59.58
CA ASP A 13 42.48 59.95 -58.79
C ASP A 13 43.73 59.21 -58.27
N ASP A 14 44.87 59.87 -58.46
CA ASP A 14 46.23 59.44 -58.15
C ASP A 14 46.45 59.43 -56.62
N GLU A 15 46.21 58.30 -55.94
CA GLU A 15 46.64 58.09 -54.54
C GLU A 15 47.92 57.25 -54.50
N GLY A 16 49.02 57.87 -54.06
CA GLY A 16 50.32 57.21 -53.89
C GLY A 16 50.23 55.93 -53.05
N GLN A 17 50.99 54.90 -53.45
CA GLN A 17 51.08 53.62 -52.76
C GLN A 17 51.35 53.83 -51.25
N LYS A 18 50.37 53.46 -50.40
CA LYS A 18 50.58 53.30 -48.96
C LYS A 18 51.41 52.03 -48.73
N ALA A 19 52.55 52.17 -48.05
CA ALA A 19 53.33 51.04 -47.57
C ALA A 19 52.44 50.09 -46.75
N THR A 20 52.48 48.80 -47.06
CA THR A 20 51.69 47.77 -46.37
C THR A 20 52.59 46.97 -45.46
N GLU A 21 52.25 46.94 -44.17
CA GLU A 21 52.98 46.17 -43.16
C GLU A 21 52.35 44.78 -43.00
N ALA A 22 53.09 43.71 -43.34
CA ALA A 22 52.64 42.35 -43.03
C ALA A 22 52.48 42.17 -41.51
N PRO A 23 51.48 41.39 -41.04
CA PRO A 23 51.30 41.12 -39.62
C PRO A 23 52.50 40.36 -39.05
N ASP A 24 52.84 40.62 -37.78
CA ASP A 24 53.81 39.79 -37.04
C ASP A 24 53.22 38.39 -36.84
N THR A 25 53.93 37.38 -37.32
CA THR A 25 53.49 35.97 -37.33
C THR A 25 54.29 35.07 -36.39
N LEU A 26 55.38 35.58 -35.80
CA LEU A 26 56.19 34.86 -34.81
C LEU A 26 55.89 35.36 -33.40
N THR A 27 55.28 34.49 -32.59
CA THR A 27 55.02 34.72 -31.16
C THR A 27 55.80 33.70 -30.33
N SER A 28 56.57 34.17 -29.34
CA SER A 28 57.31 33.29 -28.43
C SER A 28 56.34 32.37 -27.69
N LYS A 29 56.60 31.06 -27.71
CA LYS A 29 55.79 30.06 -27.00
C LYS A 29 56.47 29.71 -25.68
N GLN A 30 55.73 29.78 -24.59
CA GLN A 30 56.17 29.31 -23.28
C GLN A 30 55.21 28.20 -22.82
N PHE A 31 55.71 27.25 -22.04
CA PHE A 31 54.89 26.14 -21.55
C PHE A 31 54.79 26.20 -20.03
N LEU A 32 53.56 26.15 -19.53
CA LEU A 32 53.26 25.99 -18.10
C LEU A 32 53.25 24.49 -17.78
N LYS A 33 54.05 24.07 -16.78
CA LYS A 33 54.09 22.68 -16.28
C LYS A 33 53.45 22.62 -14.89
N ILE A 34 52.49 21.72 -14.70
CA ILE A 34 51.73 21.52 -13.46
C ILE A 34 51.71 20.02 -13.11
N ILE A 35 51.74 19.70 -11.82
CA ILE A 35 51.44 18.37 -11.28
C ILE A 35 50.27 18.52 -10.30
N ASP A 36 49.15 17.90 -10.63
CA ASP A 36 47.97 17.86 -9.76
C ASP A 36 47.85 16.49 -9.08
N LEU A 37 47.77 16.50 -7.74
CA LEU A 37 47.46 15.30 -6.96
C LEU A 37 45.97 14.99 -7.09
N ILE A 38 45.65 13.77 -7.53
CA ILE A 38 44.27 13.32 -7.76
C ILE A 38 43.73 12.55 -6.56
N SER A 39 44.50 11.61 -6.04
CA SER A 39 44.05 10.76 -4.93
C SER A 39 45.23 10.05 -4.27
N GLU A 40 45.02 9.59 -3.04
CA GLU A 40 45.83 8.52 -2.46
C GLU A 40 45.56 7.24 -3.29
N GLY A 41 46.53 6.69 -4.02
CA GLY A 41 46.36 5.58 -4.97
C GLY A 41 46.62 4.17 -4.38
N PRO A 42 46.27 3.08 -5.10
CA PRO A 42 45.97 3.07 -6.54
C PRO A 42 44.53 3.45 -6.91
N VAL A 43 44.38 4.16 -8.03
CA VAL A 43 43.11 4.46 -8.70
C VAL A 43 43.01 3.70 -10.03
N GLU A 44 41.80 3.53 -10.54
CA GLU A 44 41.57 2.90 -11.85
C GLU A 44 42.05 3.83 -12.99
N GLY A 45 41.87 5.14 -12.84
CA GLY A 45 42.40 6.16 -13.75
C GLY A 45 41.30 7.00 -14.41
N LEU A 46 41.64 7.67 -15.50
CA LEU A 46 40.72 8.55 -16.24
C LEU A 46 39.60 7.76 -16.90
N VAL A 47 38.36 8.26 -16.86
CA VAL A 47 37.18 7.56 -17.41
C VAL A 47 37.31 7.35 -18.93
N ASN A 48 37.68 8.39 -19.67
CA ASN A 48 37.77 8.44 -21.14
C ASN A 48 39.12 9.01 -21.64
N ASN A 49 40.22 8.70 -20.94
CA ASN A 49 41.57 9.19 -21.25
C ASN A 49 41.62 10.74 -21.38
N LEU A 50 42.14 11.28 -22.49
CA LEU A 50 42.30 12.73 -22.69
C LEU A 50 40.97 13.49 -22.74
N GLN A 51 39.86 12.83 -23.03
CA GLN A 51 38.53 13.47 -23.01
C GLN A 51 38.10 13.82 -21.58
N SER A 52 38.62 13.10 -20.58
CA SER A 52 38.35 13.31 -19.16
C SER A 52 39.20 14.39 -18.52
N ILE A 53 40.03 15.10 -19.30
CA ILE A 53 40.85 16.21 -18.80
C ILE A 53 40.33 17.50 -19.39
N TYR A 54 39.90 18.40 -18.52
CA TYR A 54 39.34 19.69 -18.89
C TYR A 54 40.31 20.79 -18.50
N ILE A 55 40.54 21.73 -19.42
CA ILE A 55 41.34 22.93 -19.20
C ILE A 55 40.47 24.13 -19.56
N ALA A 56 40.28 25.06 -18.61
CA ALA A 56 39.34 26.17 -18.75
C ALA A 56 37.95 25.69 -19.24
N ASP A 57 37.42 24.65 -18.58
CA ASP A 57 36.12 24.02 -18.87
C ASP A 57 35.97 23.38 -20.26
N THR A 58 37.07 23.27 -21.01
CA THR A 58 37.11 22.67 -22.35
C THR A 58 37.86 21.33 -22.30
N PRO A 59 37.25 20.21 -22.75
CA PRO A 59 37.95 18.94 -22.79
C PRO A 59 39.11 19.00 -23.78
N ILE A 60 40.27 18.43 -23.43
CA ILE A 60 41.44 18.43 -24.32
C ILE A 60 41.12 17.75 -25.66
N GLN A 61 40.34 16.68 -25.61
CA GLN A 61 39.91 15.90 -26.76
C GLN A 61 38.38 15.77 -26.79
N ASN A 62 37.78 15.95 -27.97
CA ASN A 62 36.36 15.70 -28.21
C ASN A 62 36.07 14.19 -28.33
N PRO A 63 34.79 13.77 -28.18
CA PRO A 63 34.40 12.37 -28.38
C PRO A 63 34.71 11.81 -29.77
N ASP A 64 34.80 12.67 -30.80
CA ASP A 64 35.18 12.29 -32.18
C ASP A 64 36.70 12.18 -32.39
N GLY A 65 37.49 12.35 -31.32
CA GLY A 65 38.95 12.26 -31.33
C GLY A 65 39.66 13.56 -31.73
N SER A 66 38.93 14.59 -32.18
CA SER A 66 39.51 15.90 -32.50
C SER A 66 40.03 16.61 -31.24
N MET A 67 41.13 17.33 -31.37
CA MET A 67 41.78 18.01 -30.25
C MET A 67 41.27 19.45 -30.17
N ASN A 68 40.86 19.89 -28.97
CA ASN A 68 40.49 21.29 -28.72
C ASN A 68 41.68 22.13 -28.26
N VAL A 69 42.71 21.47 -27.71
CA VAL A 69 43.91 22.11 -27.18
C VAL A 69 45.11 21.61 -27.96
N ASP A 70 45.86 22.53 -28.55
CA ASP A 70 47.12 22.25 -29.25
C ASP A 70 48.32 22.51 -28.34
N GLY A 71 49.40 21.75 -28.52
CA GLY A 71 50.64 21.99 -27.79
C GLY A 71 50.59 21.61 -26.30
N PHE A 72 49.90 20.53 -25.94
CA PHE A 72 49.92 19.98 -24.59
C PHE A 72 50.75 18.70 -24.49
N ALA A 73 51.24 18.39 -23.28
CA ALA A 73 51.78 17.07 -22.95
C ALA A 73 51.22 16.65 -21.58
N VAL A 74 50.59 15.48 -21.51
CA VAL A 74 50.00 14.95 -20.28
C VAL A 74 50.60 13.61 -19.94
N GLN A 75 50.92 13.39 -18.67
CA GLN A 75 51.35 12.11 -18.11
C GLN A 75 50.60 11.84 -16.80
N GLY A 76 49.82 10.76 -16.76
CA GLY A 76 49.15 10.31 -15.54
C GLY A 76 49.94 9.20 -14.83
N ARG A 77 49.83 9.14 -13.51
CA ARG A 77 50.19 7.97 -12.70
C ARG A 77 49.01 7.57 -11.83
N ASN A 78 48.69 6.28 -11.84
CA ASN A 78 47.55 5.75 -11.11
C ASN A 78 47.84 5.48 -9.63
N GLY A 79 49.04 5.80 -9.13
CA GLY A 79 49.35 5.64 -7.71
C GLY A 79 49.66 4.20 -7.29
N THR A 80 50.25 3.38 -8.15
CA THR A 80 50.76 2.06 -7.76
C THR A 80 52.04 2.19 -6.92
N VAL A 81 52.46 1.07 -6.28
CA VAL A 81 53.72 1.02 -5.51
C VAL A 81 54.92 1.23 -6.42
N ASP A 82 54.98 0.46 -7.52
CA ASP A 82 56.09 0.45 -8.47
C ASP A 82 55.85 1.39 -9.66
N GLN A 83 55.41 2.62 -9.39
CA GLN A 83 55.17 3.60 -10.44
C GLN A 83 56.45 4.33 -10.86
N THR A 84 56.57 4.61 -12.16
CA THR A 84 57.70 5.36 -12.71
C THR A 84 57.59 6.85 -12.39
N PHE A 85 58.73 7.54 -12.25
CA PHE A 85 58.75 9.01 -12.15
C PHE A 85 58.21 9.65 -13.44
N VAL A 86 57.79 10.91 -13.37
CA VAL A 86 57.36 11.69 -14.54
C VAL A 86 58.54 12.50 -15.08
N ALA A 87 58.98 12.17 -16.30
CA ALA A 87 60.11 12.85 -16.94
C ALA A 87 59.72 14.26 -17.41
N GLY A 88 60.61 15.24 -17.16
CA GLY A 88 60.51 16.60 -17.67
C GLY A 88 59.65 17.57 -16.86
N PHE A 89 59.17 17.19 -15.67
CA PHE A 89 58.31 18.04 -14.82
C PHE A 89 58.99 18.53 -13.54
N GLU A 90 59.89 17.74 -12.98
CA GLU A 90 60.75 18.17 -11.86
C GLU A 90 62.20 18.04 -12.31
N ALA A 91 62.91 19.17 -12.35
CA ALA A 91 64.31 19.21 -12.73
C ALA A 91 65.07 20.27 -11.94
N ALA A 92 66.34 19.99 -11.64
CA ALA A 92 67.29 21.02 -11.28
C ALA A 92 67.80 21.67 -12.58
N GLU A 93 67.48 22.95 -12.75
CA GLU A 93 67.87 23.74 -13.92
C GLU A 93 68.98 24.73 -13.53
N SER A 94 70.04 24.79 -14.35
CA SER A 94 71.12 25.77 -14.21
C SER A 94 71.27 26.53 -15.52
N GLU A 95 70.77 27.77 -15.56
CA GLU A 95 70.79 28.63 -16.75
C GLU A 95 72.08 29.42 -16.85
N LYS A 96 72.65 29.47 -18.06
CA LYS A 96 73.89 30.18 -18.38
C LYS A 96 73.69 31.12 -19.56
N ALA A 97 74.04 32.38 -19.37
CA ALA A 97 74.00 33.39 -20.42
C ALA A 97 75.12 33.18 -21.45
N VAL A 98 74.75 33.26 -22.73
CA VAL A 98 75.66 33.24 -23.88
C VAL A 98 75.71 34.61 -24.53
N GLY A 99 74.56 35.13 -24.98
CA GLY A 99 74.40 36.47 -25.55
C GLY A 99 75.23 36.74 -26.82
N VAL A 100 75.46 35.75 -27.68
CA VAL A 100 76.34 35.88 -28.87
C VAL A 100 75.55 35.77 -30.17
N LYS A 101 75.78 36.70 -31.11
CA LYS A 101 75.25 36.62 -32.48
C LYS A 101 75.88 35.45 -33.24
N ILE A 102 75.05 34.64 -33.89
CA ILE A 102 75.48 33.49 -34.68
C ILE A 102 75.58 33.93 -36.14
N THR A 103 76.78 33.82 -36.71
CA THR A 103 77.04 34.08 -38.14
C THR A 103 77.26 32.77 -38.87
N LYS A 104 77.01 32.74 -40.18
CA LYS A 104 77.19 31.53 -40.99
C LYS A 104 78.63 30.97 -40.99
N PRO A 105 79.70 31.78 -41.11
CA PRO A 105 81.07 31.25 -41.17
C PRO A 105 81.63 30.79 -39.82
N THR A 106 81.05 31.20 -38.69
CA THR A 106 81.61 30.91 -37.36
C THR A 106 80.54 30.30 -36.44
N PRO A 107 80.54 28.96 -36.26
CA PRO A 107 79.65 28.31 -35.32
C PRO A 107 80.06 28.64 -33.87
N ILE A 108 79.08 28.71 -32.95
CA ILE A 108 79.33 28.98 -31.54
C ILE A 108 79.30 27.66 -30.77
N VAL A 109 80.33 27.37 -29.98
CA VAL A 109 80.44 26.17 -29.14
C VAL A 109 80.47 26.57 -27.66
N ARG A 110 79.78 25.81 -26.80
CA ARG A 110 79.83 25.94 -25.33
C ARG A 110 79.93 24.56 -24.69
N SER A 111 80.84 24.39 -23.75
CA SER A 111 80.95 23.18 -22.92
C SER A 111 79.97 23.26 -21.76
N LEU A 112 79.30 22.15 -21.46
CA LEU A 112 78.43 21.99 -20.30
C LEU A 112 79.30 21.65 -19.07
N GLU A 113 78.97 22.19 -17.91
CA GLU A 113 79.75 21.95 -16.68
C GLU A 113 79.32 20.66 -15.96
N GLY A 114 78.02 20.35 -15.99
CA GLY A 114 77.49 19.11 -15.41
C GLY A 114 77.87 17.86 -16.20
N THR A 115 78.25 16.80 -15.49
CA THR A 115 78.55 15.48 -16.08
C THR A 115 77.38 14.50 -16.06
N ASN A 116 76.36 14.76 -15.24
CA ASN A 116 75.20 13.89 -15.06
C ASN A 116 73.92 14.58 -15.55
N LEU A 117 73.97 15.17 -16.74
CA LEU A 117 72.86 15.91 -17.32
C LEU A 117 71.91 14.99 -18.09
N ASN A 118 70.61 15.25 -17.98
CA ASN A 118 69.56 14.56 -18.73
C ASN A 118 69.28 15.24 -20.07
N ALA A 119 69.34 16.57 -20.09
CA ALA A 119 69.11 17.37 -21.27
C ALA A 119 69.82 18.73 -21.17
N VAL A 120 69.92 19.42 -22.30
CA VAL A 120 70.29 20.83 -22.36
C VAL A 120 69.22 21.58 -23.14
N ARG A 121 68.77 22.71 -22.60
CA ARG A 121 67.90 23.64 -23.33
C ARG A 121 68.75 24.74 -23.96
N VAL A 122 68.55 25.01 -25.23
CA VAL A 122 69.24 26.07 -25.98
C VAL A 122 68.20 27.11 -26.39
N SER A 123 68.37 28.36 -25.97
CA SER A 123 67.46 29.46 -26.29
C SER A 123 68.09 30.38 -27.33
N LEU A 124 67.44 30.51 -28.48
CA LEU A 124 67.87 31.35 -29.59
C LEU A 124 66.96 32.57 -29.72
N GLY A 125 67.54 33.76 -29.75
CA GLY A 125 66.84 35.02 -29.89
C GLY A 125 66.96 35.55 -31.32
N ILE A 126 65.83 35.98 -31.88
CA ILE A 126 65.74 36.68 -33.16
C ILE A 126 65.22 38.08 -32.86
N PRO A 127 66.09 39.12 -32.87
CA PRO A 127 65.69 40.48 -32.53
C PRO A 127 64.60 41.05 -33.45
N ALA A 128 64.67 40.75 -34.74
CA ALA A 128 63.65 41.05 -35.74
C ALA A 128 63.83 40.12 -36.95
N LEU A 129 62.73 39.73 -37.59
CA LEU A 129 62.70 38.89 -38.79
C LEU A 129 61.76 39.53 -39.81
N GLN A 130 62.27 40.17 -40.86
CA GLN A 130 61.46 40.76 -41.92
C GLN A 130 62.29 41.12 -43.15
N VAL A 131 61.63 41.24 -44.30
CA VAL A 131 62.17 41.89 -45.51
C VAL A 131 61.42 43.19 -45.72
N ILE A 132 62.14 44.29 -45.92
CA ILE A 132 61.59 45.63 -46.20
C ILE A 132 61.89 45.95 -47.67
N HIS A 133 60.85 46.12 -48.47
CA HIS A 133 60.99 46.45 -49.90
C HIS A 133 61.38 47.91 -50.09
N GLN A 134 62.50 48.17 -50.76
CA GLN A 134 63.05 49.52 -50.94
C GLN A 134 62.12 50.47 -51.72
N ASP A 135 61.42 49.92 -52.70
CA ASP A 135 60.60 50.71 -53.64
C ASP A 135 59.25 51.11 -53.04
N THR A 136 58.75 50.38 -52.04
CA THR A 136 57.38 50.54 -51.52
C THR A 136 57.30 50.74 -50.00
N GLY A 137 58.39 50.56 -49.26
CA GLY A 137 58.41 50.59 -47.79
C GLY A 137 57.62 49.46 -47.12
N SER A 138 57.09 48.51 -47.90
CA SER A 138 56.28 47.40 -47.40
C SER A 138 57.15 46.33 -46.75
N SER A 139 56.66 45.70 -45.68
CA SER A 139 57.38 44.62 -44.98
C SER A 139 56.75 43.26 -45.25
N GLU A 140 57.56 42.22 -45.47
CA GLU A 140 57.13 40.83 -45.66
C GLU A 140 57.85 39.85 -44.72
N ALA A 141 57.24 38.67 -44.52
CA ALA A 141 57.82 37.58 -43.76
C ALA A 141 59.05 36.98 -44.46
N THR A 142 60.04 36.56 -43.67
CA THR A 142 61.26 35.90 -44.16
C THR A 142 61.64 34.71 -43.29
N HIS A 143 62.84 34.16 -43.44
CA HIS A 143 63.31 33.04 -42.62
C HIS A 143 64.79 33.13 -42.24
N VAL A 144 65.12 32.40 -41.17
CA VAL A 144 66.49 32.04 -40.78
C VAL A 144 66.53 30.53 -40.51
N GLU A 145 67.62 29.86 -40.91
CA GLU A 145 67.83 28.44 -40.64
C GLU A 145 69.00 28.21 -39.70
N VAL A 146 68.82 27.29 -38.75
CA VAL A 146 69.81 26.92 -37.74
C VAL A 146 69.99 25.42 -37.59
N GLY A 147 71.17 24.99 -37.14
CA GLY A 147 71.47 23.63 -36.72
C GLY A 147 72.12 23.63 -35.33
N ILE A 148 71.89 22.60 -34.53
CA ILE A 148 72.50 22.41 -33.21
C ILE A 148 73.09 21.01 -33.15
N ASP A 149 74.34 20.90 -32.71
CA ASP A 149 75.05 19.64 -32.54
C ASP A 149 75.45 19.44 -31.09
N ILE A 150 75.57 18.18 -30.69
CA ILE A 150 76.10 17.78 -29.39
C ILE A 150 77.32 16.90 -29.58
N GLN A 151 78.37 17.18 -28.83
CA GLN A 151 79.55 16.35 -28.69
C GLN A 151 79.57 15.73 -27.29
N LYS A 152 79.95 14.46 -27.16
CA LYS A 152 80.15 13.77 -25.89
C LYS A 152 81.60 13.31 -25.76
N ASP A 153 82.24 13.58 -24.63
CA ASP A 153 83.58 13.13 -24.23
C ASP A 153 84.66 13.34 -25.31
N GLY A 154 84.64 14.51 -25.97
CA GLY A 154 85.58 14.85 -27.03
C GLY A 154 85.40 14.08 -28.34
N GLY A 155 84.29 13.36 -28.52
CA GLY A 155 83.93 12.63 -29.75
C GLY A 155 83.60 13.54 -30.94
N GLY A 156 82.89 13.03 -31.96
CA GLY A 156 82.40 13.89 -33.04
C GLY A 156 81.21 14.75 -32.60
N PHE A 157 81.05 15.95 -33.17
CA PHE A 157 79.79 16.70 -33.07
C PHE A 157 78.71 15.99 -33.87
N ILE A 158 77.65 15.57 -33.18
CA ILE A 158 76.50 14.88 -33.76
C ILE A 158 75.36 15.89 -33.89
N PRO A 159 74.89 16.19 -35.12
CA PRO A 159 73.74 17.05 -35.32
C PRO A 159 72.49 16.49 -34.64
N GLN A 160 71.75 17.37 -34.00
CA GLN A 160 70.51 17.06 -33.32
C GLN A 160 69.32 17.36 -34.23
N ILE A 161 68.25 16.61 -34.02
CA ILE A 161 66.98 16.82 -34.73
C ILE A 161 66.33 18.06 -34.14
N LEU A 162 66.05 19.07 -34.98
CA LEU A 162 65.47 20.34 -34.54
C LEU A 162 64.06 20.59 -35.06
N SER A 163 63.72 20.02 -36.22
CA SER A 163 62.39 20.17 -36.80
C SER A 163 62.01 18.94 -37.65
N LYS A 164 60.79 18.91 -38.18
CA LYS A 164 60.34 17.89 -39.14
C LYS A 164 59.91 18.58 -40.43
N ILE A 165 60.32 18.04 -41.57
CA ILE A 165 60.05 18.61 -42.90
C ILE A 165 59.33 17.59 -43.80
N LYS A 166 58.40 18.08 -44.64
CA LYS A 166 57.70 17.25 -45.63
C LYS A 166 58.56 17.09 -46.87
N ILE A 167 58.77 15.86 -47.33
CA ILE A 167 59.75 15.54 -48.40
C ILE A 167 59.15 14.93 -49.69
N GLY A 168 57.85 14.60 -49.76
CA GLY A 168 57.22 14.15 -51.02
C GLY A 168 55.74 13.72 -50.96
N GLU A 169 55.11 13.54 -52.14
CA GLU A 169 53.73 13.06 -52.35
C GLU A 169 53.63 12.03 -53.53
N GLY A 170 52.75 11.02 -53.43
CA GLY A 170 52.39 10.10 -54.53
C GLY A 170 51.00 9.45 -54.38
N SER A 171 50.39 8.99 -55.48
CA SER A 171 49.02 8.41 -55.53
C SER A 171 48.96 7.09 -56.31
N THR A 172 48.20 6.10 -55.83
CA THR A 172 47.88 4.84 -56.55
C THR A 172 46.54 4.25 -56.10
N TYR A 173 45.76 3.65 -57.01
CA TYR A 173 44.44 3.06 -56.71
C TYR A 173 44.53 1.59 -56.30
N PHE A 174 43.67 1.16 -55.37
CA PHE A 174 43.39 -0.25 -55.12
C PHE A 174 41.91 -0.55 -55.39
N THR A 175 41.61 -1.72 -55.96
CA THR A 175 40.27 -2.28 -55.96
C THR A 175 40.34 -3.67 -55.35
N GLN A 176 39.55 -3.86 -54.29
CA GLN A 176 39.20 -5.12 -53.61
C GLN A 176 40.10 -6.34 -53.90
N SER A 177 40.93 -6.68 -52.91
CA SER A 177 41.75 -7.90 -52.78
C SER A 177 42.01 -8.69 -54.06
N ASN A 178 43.04 -8.30 -54.81
CA ASN A 178 43.94 -9.20 -55.52
C ASN A 178 45.26 -8.47 -55.68
N ASP A 179 46.31 -9.02 -55.06
CA ASP A 179 47.73 -8.63 -55.04
C ASP A 179 48.17 -7.46 -55.93
N TYR A 180 47.92 -6.23 -55.45
CA TYR A 180 48.69 -5.07 -55.88
C TYR A 180 49.49 -4.60 -54.67
N ASN A 181 50.81 -4.63 -54.79
CA ASN A 181 51.74 -4.16 -53.77
C ASN A 181 52.11 -2.71 -54.09
N VAL A 182 52.05 -1.82 -53.10
CA VAL A 182 52.69 -0.50 -53.23
C VAL A 182 54.06 -0.58 -52.58
N SER A 183 55.10 -0.46 -53.40
CA SER A 183 56.48 -0.42 -52.94
C SER A 183 56.91 1.03 -52.70
N MET A 184 57.42 1.33 -51.51
CA MET A 184 58.00 2.65 -51.22
C MET A 184 59.33 2.53 -50.50
N LEU A 185 60.22 3.48 -50.78
CA LEU A 185 61.56 3.53 -50.22
C LEU A 185 61.49 4.10 -48.80
N HIS A 186 61.64 3.25 -47.78
CA HIS A 186 61.71 3.66 -46.39
C HIS A 186 63.19 3.74 -45.96
N ALA A 187 63.75 4.95 -45.98
CA ALA A 187 65.13 5.23 -45.57
C ALA A 187 65.15 6.01 -44.24
N GLY A 188 64.55 5.44 -43.18
CA GLY A 188 64.48 6.10 -41.86
C GLY A 188 63.44 7.23 -41.75
N TYR A 189 62.58 7.39 -42.74
CA TYR A 189 61.53 8.42 -42.81
C TYR A 189 60.16 7.91 -42.34
N LYS A 190 59.32 8.80 -41.80
CA LYS A 190 57.94 8.43 -41.42
C LYS A 190 57.06 8.37 -42.67
N VAL A 191 56.28 7.29 -42.80
CA VAL A 191 55.34 7.08 -43.91
C VAL A 191 53.91 7.23 -43.40
N GLY A 192 53.14 8.16 -43.98
CA GLY A 192 51.71 8.31 -43.71
C GLY A 192 50.88 7.78 -44.87
N LEU A 193 49.94 6.87 -44.60
CA LEU A 193 48.99 6.33 -45.57
C LEU A 193 47.61 6.96 -45.34
N SER A 194 47.14 7.77 -46.28
CA SER A 194 45.75 8.24 -46.26
C SER A 194 44.85 7.17 -46.87
N VAL A 195 43.92 6.62 -46.08
CA VAL A 195 42.99 5.59 -46.54
C VAL A 195 41.58 6.14 -46.43
N TRP A 196 40.84 6.11 -47.52
CA TRP A 196 39.41 6.36 -47.48
C TRP A 196 38.67 5.18 -48.11
N TRP A 197 37.43 4.97 -47.70
CA TRP A 197 36.66 3.81 -48.11
C TRP A 197 35.30 4.20 -48.71
N GLN A 198 34.93 3.57 -49.81
CA GLN A 198 33.59 3.71 -50.38
C GLN A 198 32.66 2.62 -49.82
N GLY A 199 31.70 3.01 -48.96
CA GLY A 199 30.65 2.14 -48.42
C GLY A 199 29.42 2.00 -49.34
N THR A 200 28.55 1.03 -49.05
CA THR A 200 27.23 0.88 -49.73
C THR A 200 26.16 1.70 -48.96
N PRO A 201 25.01 2.10 -49.54
CA PRO A 201 24.01 2.89 -48.81
C PRO A 201 23.49 2.15 -47.56
N SER A 202 23.60 2.78 -46.38
CA SER A 202 23.00 2.30 -45.13
C SER A 202 22.66 3.49 -44.22
N PRO A 203 21.49 3.49 -43.53
CA PRO A 203 21.16 4.47 -42.49
C PRO A 203 21.95 4.26 -41.18
N ASP A 204 22.52 3.07 -41.01
CA ASP A 204 23.26 2.67 -39.80
C ASP A 204 24.73 3.10 -39.87
N LEU A 205 25.37 3.24 -38.69
CA LEU A 205 26.81 3.47 -38.60
C LEU A 205 27.55 2.29 -39.23
N GLN A 206 28.41 2.57 -40.21
CA GLN A 206 29.23 1.55 -40.87
C GLN A 206 30.59 1.49 -40.21
N ARG A 207 31.02 0.27 -39.89
CA ARG A 207 32.33 0.00 -39.30
C ARG A 207 33.15 -0.87 -40.26
N VAL A 208 34.37 -0.42 -40.55
CA VAL A 208 35.35 -1.14 -41.37
C VAL A 208 36.62 -1.30 -40.56
N THR A 209 36.98 -2.55 -40.26
CA THR A 209 38.27 -2.86 -39.64
C THR A 209 39.20 -3.36 -40.72
N PHE A 210 40.44 -2.88 -40.76
CA PHE A 210 41.44 -3.43 -41.67
C PHE A 210 42.81 -3.57 -41.01
N ILE A 211 43.59 -4.49 -41.56
CA ILE A 211 44.95 -4.82 -41.13
C ILE A 211 45.93 -4.41 -42.22
N ILE A 212 46.96 -3.66 -41.83
CA ILE A 212 48.10 -3.35 -42.68
C ILE A 212 49.22 -4.35 -42.38
N GLU A 213 49.74 -4.96 -43.43
CA GLU A 213 50.92 -5.83 -43.38
C GLU A 213 52.04 -5.28 -44.26
N ARG A 214 53.28 -5.68 -43.97
CA ARG A 214 54.46 -5.35 -44.79
C ARG A 214 55.30 -6.59 -45.08
N SER A 215 55.95 -6.66 -46.24
CA SER A 215 56.98 -7.66 -46.57
C SER A 215 58.21 -6.92 -47.09
N ILE A 216 59.41 -7.46 -46.89
CA ILE A 216 60.57 -7.02 -47.69
C ILE A 216 60.20 -7.19 -49.16
N LYS A 217 60.52 -6.20 -50.01
CA LYS A 217 60.16 -6.21 -51.42
C LYS A 217 60.72 -7.45 -52.11
N GLY A 218 59.81 -8.27 -52.65
CA GLY A 218 60.14 -9.55 -53.30
C GLY A 218 60.29 -10.76 -52.35
N ALA A 219 60.14 -10.60 -51.03
CA ALA A 219 60.32 -11.69 -50.06
C ALA A 219 59.04 -12.52 -49.75
N ASN A 220 57.86 -12.14 -50.27
CA ASN A 220 56.56 -12.81 -50.13
C ASN A 220 56.07 -13.17 -48.70
N ASN A 221 56.85 -12.89 -47.66
CA ASN A 221 56.50 -13.11 -46.26
C ASN A 221 56.06 -11.79 -45.63
N PHE A 222 54.75 -11.61 -45.52
CA PHE A 222 54.14 -10.42 -44.93
C PHE A 222 54.01 -10.55 -43.41
N GLU A 223 54.37 -9.51 -42.68
CA GLU A 223 54.22 -9.36 -41.23
C GLU A 223 53.22 -8.26 -40.89
N PHE A 224 52.51 -8.43 -39.76
CA PHE A 224 51.54 -7.47 -39.24
C PHE A 224 52.21 -6.15 -38.85
N VAL A 225 51.60 -5.01 -39.23
CA VAL A 225 52.03 -3.66 -38.83
C VAL A 225 51.06 -3.04 -37.84
N LEU A 226 49.79 -2.92 -38.22
CA LEU A 226 48.74 -2.36 -37.37
C LEU A 226 47.35 -2.80 -37.84
N SER A 227 46.38 -2.72 -36.93
CA SER A 227 44.95 -2.81 -37.23
C SER A 227 44.29 -1.46 -36.97
N HIS A 228 43.42 -1.00 -37.87
CA HIS A 228 42.67 0.24 -37.69
C HIS A 228 41.18 0.02 -37.94
N VAL A 229 40.34 0.75 -37.20
CA VAL A 229 38.89 0.70 -37.31
C VAL A 229 38.40 2.08 -37.74
N MET A 230 37.77 2.14 -38.92
CA MET A 230 37.11 3.36 -39.39
C MET A 230 35.60 3.24 -39.18
N GLU A 231 35.00 4.32 -38.69
CA GLU A 231 33.56 4.41 -38.45
C GLU A 231 32.98 5.66 -39.08
N GLY A 232 31.86 5.52 -39.79
CA GLY A 232 31.16 6.68 -40.31
C GLY A 232 29.86 6.34 -41.02
N ARG A 233 29.04 7.37 -41.22
CA ARG A 233 27.82 7.29 -42.03
C ARG A 233 28.11 7.91 -43.39
N ALA A 234 27.98 7.13 -44.47
CA ALA A 234 28.17 7.66 -45.83
C ALA A 234 27.08 8.72 -46.13
N LYS A 235 27.48 9.97 -46.40
CA LYS A 235 26.54 11.06 -46.74
C LYS A 235 26.33 11.12 -48.25
N LEU A 236 25.07 11.26 -48.67
CA LEU A 236 24.70 11.53 -50.06
C LEU A 236 25.13 12.96 -50.42
N THR A 237 26.05 13.12 -51.36
CA THR A 237 26.45 14.43 -51.86
C THR A 237 25.95 14.58 -53.30
N THR A 238 24.97 15.45 -53.52
CA THR A 238 24.53 15.80 -54.88
C THR A 238 25.49 16.85 -55.44
N VAL A 239 26.25 16.50 -56.48
CA VAL A 239 27.04 17.50 -57.22
C VAL A 239 26.16 18.13 -58.30
N LEU A 240 25.82 19.42 -58.14
CA LEU A 240 25.36 20.25 -59.25
C LEU A 240 26.61 20.70 -60.03
N MET A 241 26.95 19.97 -61.09
CA MET A 241 27.91 20.46 -62.08
C MET A 241 27.22 21.46 -63.01
N GLY A 242 27.92 22.55 -63.33
CA GLY A 242 27.43 23.63 -64.18
C GLY A 242 26.98 23.18 -65.58
N SER A 243 26.05 23.97 -66.12
CA SER A 243 25.49 24.01 -67.48
C SER A 243 26.08 23.06 -68.54
N GLY A 244 25.35 21.99 -68.85
CA GLY A 244 25.46 21.16 -70.07
C GLY A 244 24.31 20.12 -70.12
N PRO A 245 23.78 19.73 -71.29
CA PRO A 245 22.57 18.91 -71.38
C PRO A 245 22.87 17.43 -71.04
N TYR A 246 22.13 16.91 -70.07
CA TYR A 246 21.85 15.49 -69.76
C TYR A 246 22.89 14.43 -70.16
N GLN A 247 23.64 13.94 -69.17
CA GLN A 247 23.86 12.50 -69.02
C GLN A 247 23.45 12.06 -67.61
N SER A 248 22.55 11.07 -67.59
CA SER A 248 21.97 10.44 -66.43
C SER A 248 22.99 9.61 -65.65
N GLY A 249 22.98 9.75 -64.32
CA GLY A 249 23.33 8.68 -63.38
C GLY A 249 24.81 8.53 -63.04
N ASN A 250 25.22 9.17 -61.93
CA ASN A 250 25.89 8.49 -60.81
C ASN A 250 25.93 9.46 -59.63
N SER A 251 25.05 9.26 -58.64
CA SER A 251 25.25 9.84 -57.31
C SER A 251 26.43 9.11 -56.66
N TYR A 252 27.49 9.83 -56.30
CA TYR A 252 28.59 9.27 -55.51
C TYR A 252 28.44 9.75 -54.06
N TYR A 253 28.49 8.81 -53.11
CA TYR A 253 28.54 9.13 -51.69
C TYR A 253 29.97 9.58 -51.36
N LYS A 254 30.13 10.70 -50.65
CA LYS A 254 31.47 11.12 -50.18
C LYS A 254 31.79 10.36 -48.90
N ALA A 255 32.86 9.58 -48.93
CA ALA A 255 33.34 8.78 -47.80
C ALA A 255 33.83 9.65 -46.62
N PRO A 256 33.87 9.10 -45.39
CA PRO A 256 34.76 9.61 -44.35
C PRO A 256 36.21 9.42 -44.80
N GLU A 257 37.01 10.48 -44.67
CA GLU A 257 38.44 10.48 -44.98
C GLU A 257 39.21 10.33 -43.67
N GLU A 258 40.01 9.28 -43.51
CA GLU A 258 40.90 9.14 -42.36
C GLU A 258 42.36 9.01 -42.81
N ARG A 259 43.24 9.78 -42.16
CA ARG A 259 44.67 9.74 -42.43
C ARG A 259 45.35 8.92 -41.37
N LEU A 260 45.98 7.82 -41.77
CA LEU A 260 46.72 6.94 -40.89
C LEU A 260 48.21 7.21 -40.96
N PHE A 261 48.82 7.42 -39.81
CA PHE A 261 50.27 7.53 -39.68
C PHE A 261 50.77 6.34 -38.87
N PHE A 262 51.79 5.65 -39.36
CA PHE A 262 52.44 4.59 -38.57
C PHE A 262 53.95 4.61 -38.68
N TYR A 263 54.57 3.99 -37.67
CA TYR A 263 56.01 4.00 -37.45
C TYR A 263 56.58 2.62 -37.74
N THR A 264 57.70 2.57 -38.47
CA THR A 264 58.53 1.37 -38.51
C THR A 264 60.00 1.80 -38.43
N ASN A 265 60.86 1.01 -37.77
CA ASN A 265 62.21 1.44 -37.39
C ASN A 265 63.29 0.43 -37.81
N THR A 266 63.30 0.01 -39.08
CA THR A 266 64.28 -0.97 -39.59
C THR A 266 64.92 -0.54 -40.91
N ASN A 267 66.24 -0.73 -41.00
CA ASN A 267 67.21 -0.32 -42.02
C ASN A 267 66.76 -0.37 -43.49
N TRP A 268 67.29 0.57 -44.31
CA TRP A 268 67.38 0.73 -45.79
C TRP A 268 66.81 -0.33 -46.76
N THR A 269 65.69 -0.96 -46.43
CA THR A 269 65.11 -2.08 -47.18
C THR A 269 63.83 -1.60 -47.84
N LEU A 270 63.63 -1.85 -49.15
CA LEU A 270 62.33 -1.59 -49.75
C LEU A 270 61.33 -2.58 -49.17
N TYR A 271 60.17 -2.07 -48.76
CA TYR A 271 59.05 -2.90 -48.30
C TYR A 271 57.88 -2.75 -49.26
N ASP A 272 57.16 -3.85 -49.46
CA ASP A 272 55.84 -3.90 -50.06
C ASP A 272 54.80 -3.83 -48.93
N TYR A 273 53.88 -2.88 -49.01
CA TYR A 273 52.77 -2.76 -48.08
C TYR A 273 51.47 -3.21 -48.72
N ARG A 274 50.61 -3.87 -47.93
CA ARG A 274 49.27 -4.28 -48.36
C ARG A 274 48.26 -4.19 -47.22
N ILE A 275 46.99 -4.12 -47.61
CA ILE A 275 45.86 -4.35 -46.69
C ILE A 275 45.50 -5.83 -46.79
N ALA A 276 45.68 -6.58 -45.70
CA ALA A 276 45.64 -8.04 -45.71
C ALA A 276 44.30 -8.64 -45.26
N TYR A 277 43.59 -7.95 -44.39
CA TYR A 277 42.30 -8.39 -43.87
C TYR A 277 41.39 -7.19 -43.69
N VAL A 278 40.13 -7.34 -44.11
CA VAL A 278 39.10 -6.31 -43.99
C VAL A 278 37.85 -6.98 -43.44
N SER A 279 37.41 -6.57 -42.25
CA SER A 279 36.10 -6.95 -41.71
C SER A 279 35.16 -5.76 -41.77
N THR A 280 33.89 -6.03 -42.04
CA THR A 280 32.87 -5.00 -42.23
C THR A 280 31.62 -5.36 -41.46
N ILE A 281 31.02 -4.37 -40.80
CA ILE A 281 29.72 -4.48 -40.15
C ILE A 281 28.79 -3.45 -40.81
N ASN A 282 27.59 -3.89 -41.21
CA ASN A 282 26.54 -3.06 -41.82
C ASN A 282 26.91 -2.35 -43.15
N THR A 283 27.83 -2.93 -43.93
CA THR A 283 28.20 -2.49 -45.30
C THR A 283 28.72 -3.67 -46.14
N ARG A 284 28.68 -3.59 -47.48
CA ARG A 284 29.52 -4.47 -48.34
C ARG A 284 30.99 -4.15 -48.14
N THR A 285 31.87 -5.09 -48.50
CA THR A 285 33.33 -4.91 -48.52
C THR A 285 33.69 -3.62 -49.27
N PRO A 286 34.25 -2.62 -48.59
CA PRO A 286 34.45 -1.31 -49.19
C PRO A 286 35.59 -1.34 -50.21
N ARG A 287 35.54 -0.40 -51.15
CA ARG A 287 36.70 -0.10 -52.01
C ARG A 287 37.58 0.91 -51.29
N PHE A 288 38.86 0.59 -51.15
CA PHE A 288 39.85 1.49 -50.57
C PHE A 288 40.58 2.21 -51.70
N GLU A 289 40.60 3.52 -51.65
CA GLU A 289 41.43 4.32 -52.54
C GLU A 289 42.54 4.99 -51.72
N LEU A 290 43.78 4.97 -52.24
CA LEU A 290 44.91 5.63 -51.61
C LEU A 290 45.15 6.97 -52.33
N ASP A 291 44.52 8.03 -51.82
CA ASP A 291 44.55 9.34 -52.48
C ASP A 291 45.88 10.08 -52.34
N ARG A 292 46.57 9.90 -51.22
CA ARG A 292 47.82 10.62 -50.93
C ARG A 292 48.68 9.83 -49.96
N LEU A 293 49.93 9.65 -50.34
CA LEU A 293 50.97 9.17 -49.45
C LEU A 293 52.00 10.28 -49.22
N GLU A 294 52.21 10.63 -47.95
CA GLU A 294 53.11 11.72 -47.55
C GLU A 294 54.34 11.17 -46.83
N MET A 295 55.51 11.68 -47.20
CA MET A 295 56.79 11.35 -46.56
C MET A 295 57.29 12.54 -45.74
N TRP A 296 57.70 12.28 -44.50
CA TRP A 296 58.23 13.28 -43.57
C TRP A 296 59.61 12.86 -43.04
N ASP A 297 60.53 13.82 -43.01
CA ASP A 297 61.91 13.64 -42.55
C ASP A 297 62.20 14.44 -41.28
N ASN A 298 63.06 13.89 -40.42
CA ASN A 298 63.66 14.59 -39.31
C ASN A 298 64.72 15.54 -39.86
N SER A 299 64.50 16.84 -39.71
CA SER A 299 65.47 17.83 -40.12
C SER A 299 66.46 18.09 -38.98
N LEU A 300 67.75 18.00 -39.31
CA LEU A 300 68.87 18.40 -38.44
C LEU A 300 69.04 19.92 -38.38
N THR A 301 68.19 20.65 -39.10
CA THR A 301 68.07 22.10 -39.08
C THR A 301 66.63 22.51 -38.81
N ASP A 302 66.44 23.70 -38.24
CA ASP A 302 65.11 24.33 -38.12
C ASP A 302 65.05 25.57 -39.01
N ARG A 303 63.98 25.67 -39.79
CA ARG A 303 63.69 26.82 -40.66
C ARG A 303 62.61 27.67 -39.99
N ILE A 304 63.06 28.71 -39.30
CA ILE A 304 62.17 29.65 -38.61
C ILE A 304 61.69 30.66 -39.64
N TYR A 305 60.45 30.52 -40.12
CA TYR A 305 59.82 31.40 -41.11
C TYR A 305 58.70 32.24 -40.49
N GLY A 306 58.69 33.54 -40.76
CA GLY A 306 57.65 34.45 -40.32
C GLY A 306 58.11 35.91 -40.29
N LYS A 307 57.33 36.76 -39.62
CA LYS A 307 57.67 38.16 -39.36
C LYS A 307 57.67 38.44 -37.86
N CYS A 308 58.69 39.13 -37.35
CA CYS A 308 58.66 39.78 -36.03
C CYS A 308 59.39 41.13 -36.03
N THR A 309 58.80 42.11 -35.35
CA THR A 309 59.42 43.42 -35.08
C THR A 309 59.95 43.55 -33.65
N SER A 310 59.54 42.64 -32.76
CA SER A 310 60.03 42.48 -31.40
C SER A 310 60.82 41.17 -31.26
N LYS A 311 61.66 41.08 -30.22
CA LYS A 311 62.54 39.92 -30.00
C LYS A 311 61.73 38.64 -29.84
N TYR A 312 61.86 37.74 -30.79
CA TYR A 312 61.32 36.39 -30.75
C TYR A 312 62.33 35.44 -30.12
N VAL A 313 61.90 34.56 -29.22
CA VAL A 313 62.77 33.53 -28.61
C VAL A 313 62.27 32.15 -28.98
N ARG A 314 63.20 31.30 -29.42
CA ARG A 314 63.00 29.91 -29.81
C ARG A 314 63.85 29.00 -28.94
N GLU A 315 63.24 28.07 -28.21
CA GLU A 315 63.94 27.13 -27.33
C GLU A 315 63.99 25.72 -27.93
N TYR A 316 65.13 25.05 -27.77
CA TYR A 316 65.32 23.64 -28.14
C TYR A 316 65.78 22.85 -26.92
N VAL A 317 64.98 21.86 -26.49
CA VAL A 317 65.40 20.91 -25.44
C VAL A 317 66.01 19.69 -26.12
N LEU A 318 67.29 19.45 -25.86
CA LEU A 318 68.07 18.40 -26.50
C LEU A 318 68.45 17.34 -25.45
N PRO A 319 68.00 16.07 -25.60
CA PRO A 319 68.31 15.01 -24.64
C PRO A 319 69.79 14.61 -24.71
N LEU A 320 70.39 14.32 -23.56
CA LEU A 320 71.77 13.87 -23.42
C LEU A 320 71.82 12.39 -23.03
N SER A 321 72.73 11.64 -23.65
CA SER A 321 72.80 10.18 -23.48
C SER A 321 73.82 9.76 -22.42
N GLY A 322 73.34 9.60 -21.17
CA GLY A 322 74.10 9.10 -20.04
C GLY A 322 75.09 10.11 -19.44
N PRO A 323 75.89 9.71 -18.44
CA PRO A 323 76.90 10.60 -17.87
C PRO A 323 78.06 10.82 -18.86
N GLY A 324 78.63 12.02 -18.87
CA GLY A 324 79.77 12.42 -19.71
C GLY A 324 79.96 13.93 -19.77
N GLN A 325 81.08 14.38 -20.32
CA GLN A 325 81.33 15.79 -20.65
C GLN A 325 80.71 16.12 -21.99
N TYR A 326 79.93 17.20 -22.06
CA TYR A 326 79.18 17.56 -23.26
C TYR A 326 79.56 18.93 -23.78
N GLU A 327 79.59 19.09 -25.11
CA GLU A 327 79.65 20.40 -25.76
C GLU A 327 78.47 20.57 -26.71
N VAL A 328 77.89 21.77 -26.72
CA VAL A 328 76.78 22.14 -27.60
C VAL A 328 77.30 23.15 -28.61
N ARG A 329 77.02 22.90 -29.89
CA ARG A 329 77.39 23.77 -31.00
C ARG A 329 76.17 24.26 -31.75
N VAL A 330 75.96 25.58 -31.81
CA VAL A 330 74.90 26.21 -32.60
C VAL A 330 75.50 26.80 -33.88
N ARG A 331 74.84 26.56 -35.00
CA ARG A 331 75.30 26.95 -36.35
C ARG A 331 74.17 27.60 -37.12
N ARG A 332 74.46 28.68 -37.84
CA ARG A 332 73.54 29.27 -38.83
C ARG A 332 73.73 28.63 -40.20
N ILE A 333 72.64 28.37 -40.91
CA ILE A 333 72.62 27.71 -42.23
C ILE A 333 72.33 28.71 -43.35
N THR A 334 71.32 29.58 -43.16
CA THR A 334 71.00 30.70 -44.07
C THR A 334 72.13 31.73 -44.11
N ASP A 335 72.35 32.35 -45.26
CA ASP A 335 73.36 33.41 -45.40
C ASP A 335 73.09 34.59 -44.44
N ASP A 336 74.19 35.22 -43.99
CA ASP A 336 74.14 36.45 -43.21
C ASP A 336 73.59 37.59 -44.08
N SER A 337 72.77 38.47 -43.50
CA SER A 337 72.23 39.60 -44.26
C SER A 337 73.33 40.55 -44.68
N THR A 338 73.33 40.93 -45.96
CA THR A 338 74.23 41.93 -46.56
C THR A 338 73.58 43.31 -46.67
N THR A 339 72.32 43.46 -46.27
CA THR A 339 71.55 44.72 -46.38
C THR A 339 70.77 45.01 -45.10
N THR A 340 70.49 46.28 -44.84
CA THR A 340 69.60 46.67 -43.72
C THR A 340 68.13 46.32 -43.97
N TYR A 341 67.78 46.00 -45.22
CA TYR A 341 66.43 45.68 -45.68
C TYR A 341 66.04 44.22 -45.46
N LEU A 342 67.00 43.32 -45.20
CA LEU A 342 66.76 41.96 -44.72
C LEU A 342 67.19 41.87 -43.26
N GLN A 343 66.23 41.75 -42.36
CA GLN A 343 66.46 41.50 -40.94
C GLN A 343 66.25 40.01 -40.70
N ASN A 344 67.32 39.29 -40.37
CA ASN A 344 67.31 37.86 -40.06
C ASN A 344 68.45 37.46 -39.10
N ASP A 345 68.83 38.39 -38.22
CA ASP A 345 69.85 38.15 -37.21
C ASP A 345 69.35 37.13 -36.18
N ILE A 346 70.22 36.22 -35.77
CA ILE A 346 69.95 35.26 -34.71
C ILE A 346 71.07 35.24 -33.69
N GLN A 347 70.72 35.14 -32.42
CA GLN A 347 71.61 35.16 -31.26
C GLN A 347 71.38 33.90 -30.44
N TRP A 348 72.45 33.31 -29.91
CA TRP A 348 72.32 32.33 -28.83
C TRP A 348 72.24 33.10 -27.52
N GLU A 349 71.07 33.07 -26.88
CA GLU A 349 70.77 33.81 -25.67
C GLU A 349 71.32 33.11 -24.44
N THR A 350 70.81 31.91 -24.16
CA THR A 350 71.15 31.12 -22.98
C THR A 350 71.22 29.64 -23.33
N PHE A 351 71.91 28.86 -22.49
CA PHE A 351 71.68 27.43 -22.40
C PHE A 351 71.44 27.03 -20.95
N THR A 352 70.54 26.07 -20.75
CA THR A 352 70.14 25.59 -19.44
C THR A 352 70.50 24.12 -19.33
N GLU A 353 71.33 23.79 -18.35
CA GLU A 353 71.64 22.41 -17.99
C GLU A 353 70.50 21.83 -17.16
N ILE A 354 69.96 20.68 -17.56
CA ILE A 354 68.78 20.07 -16.94
C ILE A 354 69.16 18.70 -16.37
N ILE A 355 68.96 18.54 -15.06
CA ILE A 355 69.01 17.25 -14.36
C ILE A 355 67.60 16.93 -13.90
N ASP A 356 67.00 15.86 -14.44
CA ASP A 356 65.68 15.42 -14.02
C ASP A 356 65.74 14.89 -12.58
N GLN A 357 64.87 15.40 -11.72
CA GLN A 357 64.65 14.79 -10.41
C GLN A 357 63.80 13.54 -10.59
N LYS A 358 64.37 12.38 -10.26
CA LYS A 358 63.67 11.08 -10.39
C LYS A 358 62.83 10.79 -9.15
N LEU A 359 61.98 11.73 -8.74
CA LEU A 359 61.04 11.52 -7.65
C LEU A 359 59.85 10.70 -8.17
N SER A 360 59.65 9.52 -7.59
CA SER A 360 58.37 8.82 -7.70
C SER A 360 57.55 9.14 -6.46
N TYR A 361 56.23 9.21 -6.60
CA TYR A 361 55.29 9.42 -5.50
C TYR A 361 54.46 8.14 -5.27
N PRO A 362 55.04 7.06 -4.68
CA PRO A 362 54.34 5.80 -4.44
C PRO A 362 53.00 6.02 -3.72
N TYR A 363 51.98 5.25 -4.13
CA TYR A 363 50.64 5.34 -3.57
C TYR A 363 49.97 6.72 -3.68
N SER A 364 50.43 7.60 -4.56
CA SER A 364 49.77 8.86 -4.89
C SER A 364 49.46 8.86 -6.38
N ALA A 365 48.18 9.02 -6.73
CA ALA A 365 47.74 9.19 -8.10
C ALA A 365 47.80 10.68 -8.46
N TYR A 366 48.44 11.01 -9.57
CA TYR A 366 48.63 12.40 -9.99
C TYR A 366 48.65 12.52 -11.51
N ILE A 367 48.35 13.72 -12.01
CA ILE A 367 48.40 14.07 -13.42
C ILE A 367 49.37 15.23 -13.61
N ALA A 368 50.39 15.01 -14.42
CA ALA A 368 51.34 16.02 -14.82
C ALA A 368 50.98 16.55 -16.22
N MET A 369 50.82 17.86 -16.37
CA MET A 369 50.46 18.49 -17.64
C MET A 369 51.31 19.70 -18.00
N SER A 370 51.72 19.77 -19.26
CA SER A 370 52.39 20.91 -19.88
C SER A 370 51.44 21.51 -20.90
N VAL A 371 51.18 22.82 -20.86
CA VAL A 371 50.31 23.52 -21.82
C VAL A 371 50.92 24.84 -22.29
N ASP A 372 50.64 25.23 -23.54
CA ASP A 372 51.11 26.48 -24.13
C ASP A 372 50.48 27.68 -23.41
N SER A 373 51.28 28.45 -22.69
CA SER A 373 50.80 29.56 -21.85
C SER A 373 50.29 30.73 -22.70
N SER A 374 50.58 30.80 -24.00
CA SER A 374 50.04 31.86 -24.85
C SER A 374 48.54 31.68 -25.13
N GLN A 375 47.97 30.50 -24.84
CA GLN A 375 46.55 30.22 -25.07
C GLN A 375 45.66 30.69 -23.91
N TYR A 376 46.25 31.08 -22.77
CA TYR A 376 45.50 31.36 -21.54
C TYR A 376 46.06 32.58 -20.79
N ASP A 377 45.17 33.45 -20.31
CA ASP A 377 45.53 34.57 -19.46
C ASP A 377 45.71 34.10 -18.00
N GLY A 378 46.89 33.54 -17.71
CA GLY A 378 47.25 33.01 -16.39
C GLY A 378 47.16 31.49 -16.29
N ILE A 379 47.14 30.97 -15.07
CA ILE A 379 47.05 29.52 -14.80
C ILE A 379 45.58 29.07 -15.04
N PRO A 380 45.27 28.28 -16.09
CA PRO A 380 43.88 27.95 -16.46
C PRO A 380 43.23 27.05 -15.40
N THR A 381 41.90 26.97 -15.24
CA THR A 381 41.30 25.95 -14.36
C THR A 381 41.48 24.54 -14.93
N ARG A 382 41.55 23.51 -14.06
CA ARG A 382 41.62 22.10 -14.50
C ARG A 382 40.59 21.27 -13.75
N ALA A 383 39.96 20.34 -14.47
CA ALA A 383 39.09 19.33 -13.87
C ALA A 383 39.38 17.96 -14.50
N TYR A 384 39.15 16.91 -13.72
CA TYR A 384 39.49 15.54 -14.09
C TYR A 384 38.31 14.62 -13.79
N ASP A 385 37.86 13.87 -14.80
CA ASP A 385 36.88 12.81 -14.64
C ASP A 385 37.61 11.47 -14.42
N VAL A 386 37.54 10.95 -13.19
CA VAL A 386 38.41 9.88 -12.70
C VAL A 386 37.58 8.77 -12.08
N LYS A 387 37.83 7.54 -12.50
CA LYS A 387 37.47 6.35 -11.73
C LYS A 387 38.41 6.26 -10.54
N GLY A 388 37.85 6.47 -9.35
CA GLY A 388 38.57 6.61 -8.09
C GLY A 388 39.33 5.37 -7.60
N ARG A 389 39.37 5.21 -6.28
CA ARG A 389 40.16 4.18 -5.57
C ARG A 389 39.82 2.76 -6.03
N ILE A 390 40.85 1.93 -6.18
CA ILE A 390 40.70 0.48 -6.25
C ILE A 390 40.64 -0.05 -4.82
N VAL A 391 39.56 -0.76 -4.48
CA VAL A 391 39.29 -1.26 -3.12
C VAL A 391 39.24 -2.79 -3.09
N LYS A 392 39.25 -3.35 -1.89
CA LYS A 392 39.03 -4.80 -1.69
C LYS A 392 37.56 -5.12 -1.86
N VAL A 393 37.25 -6.09 -2.71
CA VAL A 393 35.90 -6.61 -2.94
C VAL A 393 35.90 -8.14 -2.90
N PRO A 394 34.76 -8.80 -2.62
CA PRO A 394 34.64 -10.25 -2.65
C PRO A 394 35.09 -10.84 -3.99
N VAL A 395 35.73 -12.00 -3.98
CA VAL A 395 36.18 -12.66 -5.23
C VAL A 395 35.03 -13.00 -6.18
N ASN A 396 33.84 -13.28 -5.63
CA ASN A 396 32.64 -13.64 -6.37
C ASN A 396 31.83 -12.42 -6.90
N TYR A 397 32.26 -11.19 -6.58
CA TYR A 397 31.62 -9.96 -7.05
C TYR A 397 32.31 -9.41 -8.31
N ASP A 398 31.56 -9.16 -9.37
CA ASP A 398 32.03 -8.40 -10.53
C ASP A 398 31.53 -6.96 -10.45
N ALA A 399 32.44 -6.02 -10.24
CA ALA A 399 32.09 -4.60 -10.05
C ALA A 399 31.58 -3.91 -11.32
N VAL A 400 31.87 -4.44 -12.51
CA VAL A 400 31.40 -3.85 -13.78
C VAL A 400 29.97 -4.30 -14.06
N SER A 401 29.71 -5.60 -13.97
CA SER A 401 28.37 -6.14 -14.18
C SER A 401 27.46 -6.03 -12.95
N ARG A 402 28.04 -5.77 -11.77
CA ARG A 402 27.38 -5.72 -10.45
C ARG A 402 26.72 -7.02 -10.03
N ILE A 403 27.28 -8.14 -10.48
CA ILE A 403 26.73 -9.48 -10.23
C ILE A 403 27.59 -10.20 -9.19
N TYR A 404 26.92 -10.88 -8.25
CA TYR A 404 27.53 -11.77 -7.26
C TYR A 404 27.26 -13.22 -7.68
N SER A 405 28.32 -13.98 -8.00
CA SER A 405 28.20 -15.33 -8.60
C SER A 405 28.72 -16.43 -7.68
N GLY A 406 27.85 -17.28 -7.16
CA GLY A 406 28.20 -18.36 -6.23
C GLY A 406 28.38 -17.87 -4.79
N THR A 407 28.79 -18.77 -3.89
CA THR A 407 28.97 -18.48 -2.46
C THR A 407 30.33 -17.86 -2.18
N TRP A 408 30.37 -16.81 -1.35
CA TRP A 408 31.59 -16.22 -0.82
C TRP A 408 31.94 -16.84 0.54
N ASP A 409 33.23 -16.99 0.83
CA ASP A 409 33.76 -17.57 2.07
C ASP A 409 33.93 -16.56 3.20
N PHE A 410 33.61 -15.29 2.96
CA PHE A 410 33.79 -14.16 3.89
C PHE A 410 35.26 -13.91 4.30
N ASP A 411 36.23 -14.37 3.51
CA ASP A 411 37.67 -14.19 3.80
C ASP A 411 38.49 -13.84 2.55
N THR A 412 38.16 -14.42 1.39
CA THR A 412 38.95 -14.23 0.17
C THR A 412 38.49 -12.99 -0.60
N PHE A 413 39.38 -12.00 -0.75
CA PHE A 413 39.16 -10.75 -1.50
C PHE A 413 39.97 -10.66 -2.80
N LYS A 414 39.49 -9.86 -3.76
CA LYS A 414 40.25 -9.32 -4.90
C LYS A 414 40.22 -7.79 -4.86
N THR A 415 41.09 -7.14 -5.63
CA THR A 415 41.09 -5.68 -5.77
C THR A 415 40.37 -5.27 -7.05
N SER A 416 39.42 -4.35 -6.96
CA SER A 416 38.69 -3.82 -8.12
C SER A 416 38.18 -2.40 -7.84
N TYR A 417 37.99 -1.62 -8.89
CA TYR A 417 37.25 -0.36 -8.80
C TYR A 417 35.75 -0.66 -8.69
N THR A 418 35.09 -0.02 -7.73
CA THR A 418 33.63 -0.06 -7.56
C THR A 418 33.18 1.27 -6.99
N ASP A 419 31.96 1.66 -7.33
CA ASP A 419 31.24 2.79 -6.75
C ASP A 419 30.16 2.32 -5.75
N ASN A 420 30.16 1.03 -5.39
CA ASN A 420 29.27 0.51 -4.35
C ASN A 420 29.67 1.11 -2.98
N PRO A 421 28.78 1.86 -2.31
CA PRO A 421 29.12 2.58 -1.08
C PRO A 421 29.61 1.66 0.05
N VAL A 422 29.17 0.41 0.09
CA VAL A 422 29.48 -0.52 1.19
C VAL A 422 30.91 -1.02 1.09
N TRP A 423 31.41 -1.31 -0.12
CA TRP A 423 32.81 -1.69 -0.33
C TRP A 423 33.75 -0.50 -0.14
N CYS A 424 33.33 0.70 -0.55
CA CYS A 424 34.04 1.94 -0.25
C CYS A 424 34.12 2.22 1.26
N LEU A 425 33.04 1.97 2.01
CA LEU A 425 33.00 2.09 3.46
C LEU A 425 33.92 1.06 4.15
N LEU A 426 33.91 -0.20 3.68
CA LEU A 426 34.79 -1.25 4.21
C LEU A 426 36.27 -0.87 4.05
N ASP A 427 36.65 -0.34 2.89
CA ASP A 427 38.01 0.14 2.65
C ASP A 427 38.36 1.31 3.58
N LEU A 428 37.47 2.28 3.78
CA LEU A 428 37.70 3.38 4.73
C LEU A 428 37.87 2.90 6.18
N ILE A 429 37.15 1.86 6.59
CA ILE A 429 37.27 1.26 7.93
C ILE A 429 38.59 0.50 8.07
N THR A 430 38.98 -0.28 7.07
CA THR A 430 40.07 -1.27 7.19
C THR A 430 41.41 -0.79 6.64
N ASN A 431 41.48 0.36 5.95
CA ASN A 431 42.72 0.87 5.39
C ASN A 431 43.57 1.60 6.44
N ALA A 432 44.81 1.16 6.64
CA ALA A 432 45.71 1.71 7.66
C ALA A 432 46.34 3.07 7.29
N ARG A 433 46.26 3.51 6.02
CA ARG A 433 46.95 4.72 5.53
C ARG A 433 46.11 5.98 5.69
N TYR A 434 44.88 5.94 5.20
CA TYR A 434 43.95 7.08 5.21
C TYR A 434 42.64 6.80 5.98
N GLY A 435 42.45 5.57 6.46
CA GLY A 435 41.27 5.11 7.16
C GLY A 435 41.53 4.68 8.61
N LEU A 436 40.64 3.85 9.14
CA LEU A 436 40.71 3.35 10.52
C LEU A 436 41.43 2.01 10.68
N GLY A 437 42.11 1.51 9.65
CA GLY A 437 42.69 0.15 9.65
C GLY A 437 43.79 -0.08 10.70
N LYS A 438 44.32 0.98 11.31
CA LYS A 438 45.23 0.89 12.47
C LYS A 438 44.51 0.56 13.79
N TYR A 439 43.21 0.80 13.85
CA TYR A 439 42.37 0.68 15.05
C TYR A 439 41.31 -0.41 14.91
N VAL A 440 40.79 -0.63 13.70
CA VAL A 440 39.77 -1.63 13.39
C VAL A 440 40.34 -2.62 12.37
N PRO A 441 40.87 -3.78 12.80
CA PRO A 441 41.25 -4.84 11.88
C PRO A 441 40.00 -5.42 11.21
N ILE A 442 40.14 -5.96 10.00
CA ILE A 442 39.02 -6.53 9.23
C ILE A 442 38.31 -7.69 9.96
N GLU A 443 39.02 -8.39 10.82
CA GLU A 443 38.52 -9.47 11.68
C GLU A 443 37.47 -8.97 12.71
N GLN A 444 37.49 -7.68 13.03
CA GLN A 444 36.52 -7.02 13.91
C GLN A 444 35.36 -6.39 13.11
N VAL A 445 35.18 -6.74 11.84
CA VAL A 445 34.07 -6.24 11.00
C VAL A 445 33.13 -7.39 10.68
N ASP A 446 31.82 -7.18 10.85
CA ASP A 446 30.81 -8.15 10.43
C ASP A 446 30.62 -8.12 8.91
N LEU A 447 31.41 -8.92 8.21
CA LEU A 447 31.37 -9.02 6.74
C LEU A 447 30.04 -9.56 6.19
N VAL A 448 29.22 -10.23 7.01
CA VAL A 448 27.92 -10.75 6.58
C VAL A 448 26.95 -9.61 6.31
N SER A 449 26.85 -8.65 7.25
CA SER A 449 26.03 -7.46 7.08
C SER A 449 26.50 -6.58 5.92
N PHE A 450 27.82 -6.43 5.75
CA PHE A 450 28.39 -5.70 4.60
C PHE A 450 28.01 -6.36 3.28
N TYR A 451 28.19 -7.68 3.15
CA TYR A 451 27.87 -8.40 1.92
C TYR A 451 26.38 -8.26 1.55
N ARG A 452 25.48 -8.46 2.51
CA ARG A 452 24.03 -8.36 2.30
C ARG A 452 23.61 -6.95 1.81
N ILE A 453 24.11 -5.90 2.45
CA ILE A 453 23.74 -4.51 2.09
C ILE A 453 24.43 -4.10 0.77
N ALA A 454 25.63 -4.60 0.50
CA ALA A 454 26.31 -4.35 -0.77
C ALA A 454 25.52 -4.92 -1.95
N GLN A 455 24.94 -6.12 -1.81
CA GLN A 455 24.04 -6.69 -2.81
C GLN A 455 22.80 -5.81 -3.01
N TYR A 456 22.19 -5.33 -1.93
CA TYR A 456 21.03 -4.44 -2.00
C TYR A 456 21.34 -3.11 -2.72
N CYS A 457 22.54 -2.55 -2.52
CA CYS A 457 22.99 -1.33 -3.20
C CYS A 457 23.14 -1.51 -4.72
N ASP A 458 23.55 -2.70 -5.16
CA ASP A 458 23.78 -3.03 -6.58
C ASP A 458 22.51 -3.49 -7.31
N GLU A 459 21.38 -3.67 -6.62
CA GLU A 459 20.11 -4.04 -7.26
C GLU A 459 19.67 -2.99 -8.28
N PRO A 460 19.24 -3.41 -9.49
CA PRO A 460 18.78 -2.48 -10.52
C PRO A 460 17.39 -1.95 -10.17
N VAL A 461 17.26 -0.63 -10.06
CA VAL A 461 16.00 0.07 -9.80
C VAL A 461 15.68 1.06 -10.93
N PRO A 462 14.40 1.39 -11.17
CA PRO A 462 14.03 2.41 -12.14
C PRO A 462 14.70 3.77 -11.82
N ASN A 463 15.28 4.40 -12.83
CA ASN A 463 15.91 5.72 -12.69
C ASN A 463 14.90 6.88 -12.75
N GLY A 464 13.61 6.60 -12.98
CA GLY A 464 12.55 7.61 -13.14
C GLY A 464 12.43 8.22 -14.54
N TYR A 465 13.30 7.82 -15.49
CA TYR A 465 13.40 8.35 -16.86
C TYR A 465 13.39 7.26 -17.93
N GLY A 466 12.85 6.07 -17.62
CA GLY A 466 12.71 4.96 -18.57
C GLY A 466 13.91 4.02 -18.66
N GLY A 467 14.88 4.13 -17.75
CA GLY A 467 16.02 3.22 -17.61
C GLY A 467 16.14 2.64 -16.20
N PHE A 468 17.20 1.84 -15.99
CA PHE A 468 17.56 1.29 -14.68
C PHE A 468 18.93 1.79 -14.25
N GLU A 469 19.12 1.94 -12.95
CA GLU A 469 20.39 2.27 -12.32
C GLU A 469 20.57 1.45 -11.04
N PRO A 470 21.79 1.32 -10.50
CA PRO A 470 21.99 0.73 -9.17
C PRO A 470 21.26 1.56 -8.12
N ARG A 471 20.73 0.89 -7.09
CA ARG A 471 19.97 1.53 -6.03
C ARG A 471 20.72 2.66 -5.35
N TYR A 472 21.98 2.39 -4.96
CA TYR A 472 22.87 3.35 -4.32
C TYR A 472 24.27 3.26 -4.93
N THR A 473 24.78 4.40 -5.40
CA THR A 473 26.20 4.57 -5.76
C THR A 473 26.86 5.64 -4.89
N CYS A 474 28.19 5.62 -4.86
CA CYS A 474 29.02 6.53 -4.09
C CYS A 474 30.06 7.21 -5.00
N SER A 475 29.83 8.49 -5.27
CA SER A 475 30.78 9.38 -5.94
C SER A 475 31.21 10.47 -4.96
N LEU A 476 32.32 10.26 -4.27
CA LEU A 476 32.81 11.18 -3.24
C LEU A 476 34.25 11.61 -3.46
N TYR A 477 34.49 12.89 -3.20
CA TYR A 477 35.81 13.49 -3.11
C TYR A 477 36.03 14.06 -1.71
N MET A 478 36.77 13.32 -0.88
CA MET A 478 37.03 13.69 0.51
C MET A 478 38.24 14.64 0.60
N GLN A 479 38.04 15.78 1.26
CA GLN A 479 39.08 16.79 1.50
C GLN A 479 39.14 17.15 2.98
N GLY A 480 40.34 17.27 3.53
CA GLY A 480 40.54 17.66 4.94
C GLY A 480 40.35 16.51 5.93
N ASN A 481 40.39 16.86 7.21
CA ASN A 481 40.22 15.95 8.34
C ASN A 481 38.93 16.26 9.10
N GLU A 482 38.20 15.22 9.51
CA GLU A 482 36.93 15.32 10.25
C GLU A 482 36.86 14.18 11.28
N ASP A 483 35.93 14.26 12.25
CA ASP A 483 35.73 13.21 13.25
C ASP A 483 35.39 11.85 12.59
N ALA A 484 36.13 10.81 12.94
CA ALA A 484 36.04 9.50 12.28
C ALA A 484 34.62 8.91 12.27
N TYR A 485 33.92 8.96 13.41
CA TYR A 485 32.54 8.46 13.49
C TYR A 485 31.59 9.25 12.58
N LYS A 486 31.80 10.57 12.46
CA LYS A 486 31.01 11.42 11.57
C LYS A 486 31.24 11.05 10.10
N VAL A 487 32.50 10.88 9.67
CA VAL A 487 32.80 10.47 8.28
C VAL A 487 32.18 9.12 7.96
N LEU A 488 32.31 8.14 8.86
CA LEU A 488 31.71 6.83 8.67
C LEU A 488 30.18 6.88 8.65
N SER A 489 29.56 7.69 9.52
CA SER A 489 28.11 7.88 9.54
C SER A 489 27.60 8.58 8.27
N ASP A 490 28.33 9.58 7.78
CA ASP A 490 28.01 10.29 6.54
C ASP A 490 28.11 9.32 5.33
N MET A 491 29.12 8.43 5.32
CA MET A 491 29.23 7.33 4.33
C MET A 491 28.09 6.31 4.44
N ALA A 492 27.70 5.91 5.64
CA ALA A 492 26.60 4.97 5.84
C ALA A 492 25.24 5.57 5.43
N SER A 493 25.09 6.89 5.54
CA SER A 493 23.86 7.59 5.14
C SER A 493 23.53 7.46 3.65
N ILE A 494 24.53 7.20 2.79
CA ILE A 494 24.35 7.02 1.34
C ILE A 494 23.34 5.91 1.03
N PHE A 495 23.38 4.82 1.79
CA PHE A 495 22.48 3.67 1.67
C PHE A 495 21.43 3.63 2.80
N ASN A 496 21.13 4.78 3.41
CA ASN A 496 20.23 4.90 4.56
C ASN A 496 20.60 3.95 5.72
N GLY A 497 21.90 3.83 5.98
CA GLY A 497 22.43 2.93 6.98
C GLY A 497 22.95 3.59 8.24
N MET A 498 23.27 2.74 9.22
CA MET A 498 23.88 3.08 10.48
C MET A 498 25.01 2.11 10.83
N ILE A 499 25.95 2.58 11.63
CA ILE A 499 27.10 1.81 12.11
C ILE A 499 26.99 1.66 13.62
N TYR A 500 27.18 0.44 14.13
CA TYR A 500 27.11 0.14 15.56
C TYR A 500 28.10 -0.97 15.93
N TRP A 501 28.37 -1.08 17.22
CA TRP A 501 29.23 -2.12 17.78
C TRP A 501 28.37 -3.20 18.45
N VAL A 502 28.64 -4.47 18.13
CA VAL A 502 27.97 -5.62 18.73
C VAL A 502 28.96 -6.79 18.85
N ASN A 503 28.97 -7.49 19.99
CA ASN A 503 29.84 -8.66 20.24
C ASN A 503 31.34 -8.43 19.93
N GLY A 504 31.84 -7.21 20.12
CA GLY A 504 33.24 -6.86 19.82
C GLY A 504 33.57 -6.70 18.33
N ALA A 505 32.57 -6.68 17.46
CA ALA A 505 32.69 -6.38 16.05
C ALA A 505 31.88 -5.12 15.66
N LEU A 506 32.37 -4.41 14.65
CA LEU A 506 31.68 -3.32 13.98
C LEU A 506 30.73 -3.91 12.94
N ALA A 507 29.45 -3.62 13.11
CA ALA A 507 28.39 -4.04 12.20
C ALA A 507 27.69 -2.82 11.59
N ILE A 508 27.00 -3.06 10.48
CA ILE A 508 26.18 -2.05 9.80
C ILE A 508 24.77 -2.56 9.61
N SER A 509 23.81 -1.64 9.59
CA SER A 509 22.43 -1.92 9.22
C SER A 509 21.96 -0.88 8.20
N ALA A 510 21.00 -1.24 7.35
CA ALA A 510 20.41 -0.36 6.36
C ALA A 510 18.88 -0.40 6.46
N ASP A 511 18.24 0.72 6.16
CA ASP A 511 16.80 0.80 5.97
C ASP A 511 16.39 0.14 4.64
N MET A 512 16.27 -1.19 4.67
CA MET A 512 15.93 -2.05 3.53
C MET A 512 14.95 -3.16 3.93
N PRO A 513 14.22 -3.79 3.00
CA PRO A 513 13.32 -4.90 3.33
C PRO A 513 14.02 -5.99 4.14
N ASP A 514 13.42 -6.36 5.26
CA ASP A 514 13.91 -7.45 6.11
C ASP A 514 12.76 -8.27 6.69
N ASP A 515 13.03 -9.55 6.89
CA ASP A 515 12.11 -10.45 7.57
C ASP A 515 12.15 -10.18 9.08
N PRO A 516 11.02 -10.23 9.80
CA PRO A 516 11.04 -9.97 11.22
C PRO A 516 11.83 -11.04 12.00
N ALA A 517 12.75 -10.59 12.86
CA ALA A 517 13.62 -11.44 13.65
C ALA A 517 12.94 -11.99 14.91
N TRP A 518 11.94 -11.29 15.46
CA TRP A 518 11.30 -11.67 16.72
C TRP A 518 9.83 -11.27 16.83
N ILE A 519 9.12 -11.93 17.74
CA ILE A 519 7.70 -11.73 18.04
C ILE A 519 7.57 -11.21 19.47
N PHE A 520 6.96 -10.04 19.64
CA PHE A 520 6.60 -9.47 20.94
C PHE A 520 5.08 -9.36 21.09
N THR A 521 4.57 -9.87 22.20
CA THR A 521 3.16 -9.79 22.58
C THR A 521 3.08 -9.42 24.06
N ASN A 522 1.87 -9.15 24.58
CA ASN A 522 1.71 -8.87 26.02
C ASN A 522 2.21 -10.03 26.92
N ALA A 523 2.49 -11.24 26.39
CA ALA A 523 2.95 -12.39 27.16
C ALA A 523 4.49 -12.48 27.34
N ASN A 524 5.29 -11.71 26.60
CA ASN A 524 6.75 -11.62 26.77
C ASN A 524 7.26 -10.20 26.99
N VAL A 525 6.35 -9.26 27.25
CA VAL A 525 6.64 -7.90 27.69
C VAL A 525 6.31 -7.80 29.17
N VAL A 526 7.20 -7.17 29.94
CA VAL A 526 7.01 -6.96 31.38
C VAL A 526 5.72 -6.17 31.60
N ASP A 527 4.86 -6.67 32.49
CA ASP A 527 3.50 -6.16 32.76
C ASP A 527 2.56 -6.09 31.53
N GLY A 528 3.00 -6.62 30.37
CA GLY A 528 2.27 -6.54 29.11
C GLY A 528 2.10 -5.11 28.58
N GLU A 529 2.93 -4.17 29.02
CA GLU A 529 2.80 -2.75 28.70
C GLU A 529 3.69 -2.31 27.52
N PHE A 530 3.05 -1.79 26.47
CA PHE A 530 3.72 -1.11 25.36
C PHE A 530 3.50 0.39 25.46
N ILE A 531 4.56 1.17 25.33
CA ILE A 531 4.51 2.64 25.31
C ILE A 531 4.68 3.09 23.87
N TYR A 532 3.70 3.84 23.36
CA TYR A 532 3.73 4.39 22.01
C TYR A 532 3.91 5.90 22.03
N GLN A 533 4.78 6.42 21.18
CA GLN A 533 5.02 7.85 21.01
C GLN A 533 4.91 8.24 19.55
N GLY A 534 4.00 9.16 19.23
CA GLY A 534 3.84 9.69 17.88
C GLY A 534 4.74 10.89 17.60
N SER A 535 5.17 11.02 16.34
CA SER A 535 5.88 12.19 15.84
C SER A 535 4.97 13.41 15.70
N SER A 536 5.55 14.59 15.85
CA SER A 536 4.81 15.85 15.75
C SER A 536 4.18 16.02 14.37
N LYS A 537 2.97 16.60 14.31
CA LYS A 537 2.36 16.96 13.02
C LYS A 537 3.25 17.95 12.23
N ASN A 538 4.10 18.73 12.88
CA ASN A 538 5.00 19.68 12.23
C ASN A 538 6.20 19.00 11.54
N THR A 539 6.55 17.78 11.94
CA THR A 539 7.64 17.00 11.34
C THR A 539 7.15 16.09 10.21
N ARG A 540 5.87 16.20 9.79
CA ARG A 540 5.30 15.50 8.64
C ARG A 540 5.58 16.30 7.36
N TYR A 541 6.77 16.12 6.79
CA TYR A 541 7.20 16.85 5.60
C TYR A 541 6.55 16.24 4.35
N THR A 542 5.99 17.10 3.49
CA THR A 542 5.29 16.68 2.26
C THR A 542 6.07 17.05 1.00
N THR A 543 7.12 17.86 1.16
CA THR A 543 7.98 18.37 0.10
C THR A 543 9.44 18.36 0.57
N ALA A 544 10.36 17.89 -0.27
CA ALA A 544 11.80 17.85 0.03
C ALA A 544 12.61 18.51 -1.10
N LEU A 545 13.55 19.37 -0.73
CA LEU A 545 14.62 19.87 -1.60
C LEU A 545 15.88 19.03 -1.38
N ILE A 546 16.27 18.24 -2.36
CA ILE A 546 17.42 17.34 -2.27
C ILE A 546 18.55 17.85 -3.12
N THR A 547 19.62 18.31 -2.48
CA THR A 547 20.84 18.70 -3.19
C THR A 547 21.70 17.46 -3.48
N TYR A 548 22.10 17.30 -4.73
CA TYR A 548 22.95 16.22 -5.24
C TYR A 548 23.96 16.78 -6.24
N VAL A 549 24.94 15.98 -6.63
CA VAL A 549 26.00 16.39 -7.56
C VAL A 549 25.72 15.73 -8.92
N ASP A 550 25.51 16.48 -10.00
CA ASP A 550 25.05 15.89 -11.26
C ASP A 550 26.21 15.36 -12.13
N ALA A 551 26.35 14.03 -12.24
CA ALA A 551 27.38 13.41 -13.09
C ALA A 551 27.24 13.76 -14.58
N GLU A 552 26.02 13.99 -15.08
CA GLU A 552 25.80 14.36 -16.49
C GLU A 552 26.19 15.82 -16.77
N ASP A 553 26.22 16.65 -15.72
CA ASP A 553 26.57 18.07 -15.77
C ASP A 553 27.84 18.36 -14.97
N ARG A 554 28.89 17.58 -15.27
CA ARG A 554 30.27 17.79 -14.79
C ARG A 554 30.41 17.85 -13.27
N PHE A 555 29.61 17.07 -12.56
CA PHE A 555 29.58 17.02 -11.10
C PHE A 555 29.32 18.41 -10.48
N THR A 556 28.39 19.18 -11.07
CA THR A 556 27.90 20.44 -10.49
C THR A 556 26.76 20.18 -9.49
N GLU A 557 26.65 21.02 -8.46
CA GLU A 557 25.57 20.90 -7.48
C GLU A 557 24.21 21.28 -8.09
N LYS A 558 23.23 20.38 -7.97
CA LYS A 558 21.83 20.59 -8.36
C LYS A 558 20.89 20.24 -7.23
N THR A 559 19.68 20.79 -7.27
CA THR A 559 18.65 20.51 -6.26
C THR A 559 17.39 19.97 -6.92
N GLU A 560 16.98 18.77 -6.54
CA GLU A 560 15.70 18.17 -6.94
C GLU A 560 14.58 18.54 -5.98
N TYR A 561 13.42 18.83 -6.57
CA TYR A 561 12.18 19.11 -5.84
C TYR A 561 11.29 17.86 -5.84
N VAL A 562 11.17 17.22 -4.68
CA VAL A 562 10.39 15.98 -4.49
C VAL A 562 9.13 16.28 -3.68
N THR A 563 7.99 15.73 -4.09
CA THR A 563 6.69 15.94 -3.42
C THR A 563 5.91 14.65 -3.28
N LEU A 564 5.01 14.62 -2.28
CA LEU A 564 4.00 13.57 -2.10
C LEU A 564 2.58 14.17 -2.20
N PRO A 565 1.93 14.15 -3.38
CA PRO A 565 0.64 14.82 -3.62
C PRO A 565 -0.47 14.41 -2.64
N ASP A 566 -0.62 13.13 -2.33
CA ASP A 566 -1.65 12.63 -1.41
C ASP A 566 -1.47 13.18 0.01
N TYR A 567 -0.22 13.30 0.45
CA TYR A 567 0.11 13.85 1.76
C TYR A 567 0.04 15.39 1.78
N ILE A 568 0.27 16.06 0.66
CA ILE A 568 0.01 17.51 0.51
C ILE A 568 -1.49 17.79 0.67
N ALA A 569 -2.36 16.97 0.08
CA ALA A 569 -3.81 17.12 0.27
C ALA A 569 -4.24 16.93 1.74
N LYS A 570 -3.55 16.05 2.48
CA LYS A 570 -3.84 15.75 3.90
C LYS A 570 -3.24 16.75 4.90
N TYR A 571 -2.02 17.22 4.66
CA TYR A 571 -1.23 17.99 5.64
C TYR A 571 -0.84 19.40 5.19
N GLY A 572 -1.15 19.78 3.95
CA GLY A 572 -0.64 21.00 3.32
C GLY A 572 0.84 20.89 2.95
N VAL A 573 1.39 21.94 2.35
CA VAL A 573 2.82 21.97 1.95
C VAL A 573 3.71 22.21 3.16
N LYS A 574 4.57 21.24 3.47
CA LYS A 574 5.62 21.33 4.51
C LYS A 574 6.96 20.90 3.94
N GLN A 575 7.90 21.83 3.88
CA GLN A 575 9.17 21.67 3.20
C GLN A 575 10.30 21.27 4.15
N THR A 576 11.15 20.35 3.70
CA THR A 576 12.47 20.05 4.28
C THR A 576 13.56 20.17 3.22
N SER A 577 14.82 20.31 3.63
CA SER A 577 15.99 20.34 2.75
C SER A 577 17.06 19.39 3.27
N ALA A 578 17.66 18.59 2.39
CA ALA A 578 18.73 17.66 2.72
C ALA A 578 19.74 17.54 1.59
N ILE A 579 20.98 17.16 1.93
CA ILE A 579 22.05 16.90 0.97
C ILE A 579 22.19 15.37 0.83
N ALA A 580 22.06 14.86 -0.38
CA ALA A 580 22.30 13.46 -0.69
C ALA A 580 23.81 13.25 -0.87
N VAL A 581 24.51 12.92 0.22
CA VAL A 581 25.96 12.69 0.23
C VAL A 581 26.32 11.60 -0.79
N GLY A 582 27.36 11.83 -1.61
CA GLY A 582 27.86 10.87 -2.58
C GLY A 582 26.92 10.54 -3.75
N CYS A 583 25.74 11.16 -3.81
CA CYS A 583 24.74 10.92 -4.82
C CYS A 583 25.09 11.66 -6.11
N SER A 584 25.42 10.92 -7.16
CA SER A 584 25.72 11.49 -8.47
C SER A 584 24.60 11.38 -9.51
N SER A 585 23.51 10.68 -9.16
CA SER A 585 22.35 10.47 -10.02
C SER A 585 21.14 11.26 -9.54
N ARG A 586 20.42 11.85 -10.51
CA ARG A 586 19.12 12.48 -10.28
C ARG A 586 18.07 11.50 -9.76
N GLY A 587 18.06 10.26 -10.25
CA GLY A 587 17.11 9.22 -9.82
C GLY A 587 17.31 8.84 -8.35
N GLN A 588 18.57 8.62 -7.94
CA GLN A 588 18.93 8.37 -6.55
C GLN A 588 18.55 9.55 -5.63
N ALA A 589 18.72 10.79 -6.08
CA ALA A 589 18.31 11.98 -5.32
C ALA A 589 16.79 12.03 -5.09
N VAL A 590 15.99 11.69 -6.11
CA VAL A 590 14.53 11.59 -5.97
C VAL A 590 14.13 10.49 -4.99
N ARG A 591 14.76 9.30 -5.07
CA ARG A 591 14.51 8.19 -4.12
C ARG A 591 14.88 8.58 -2.69
N PHE A 592 16.01 9.26 -2.49
CA PHE A 592 16.42 9.78 -1.18
C PHE A 592 15.38 10.76 -0.60
N GLY A 593 14.90 11.69 -1.43
CA GLY A 593 13.81 12.60 -1.05
C GLY A 593 12.52 11.88 -0.71
N ARG A 594 12.10 10.90 -1.52
CA ARG A 594 10.91 10.08 -1.24
C ARG A 594 11.06 9.30 0.08
N ASN A 595 12.24 8.74 0.36
CA ASN A 595 12.49 8.04 1.61
C ASN A 595 12.29 8.96 2.83
N ILE A 596 12.82 10.18 2.79
CA ILE A 596 12.63 11.19 3.85
C ILE A 596 11.14 11.51 4.03
N LEU A 597 10.43 11.77 2.93
CA LEU A 597 9.03 12.18 2.98
C LEU A 597 8.12 11.07 3.49
N LEU A 598 8.24 9.85 2.93
CA LEU A 598 7.45 8.69 3.35
C LEU A 598 7.75 8.30 4.79
N SER A 599 9.02 8.28 5.20
CA SER A 599 9.37 8.00 6.59
C SER A 599 8.76 9.04 7.55
N SER A 600 8.77 10.33 7.19
CA SER A 600 8.23 11.39 8.06
C SER A 600 6.69 11.44 8.12
N CYS A 601 6.01 11.03 7.04
CA CYS A 601 4.55 11.13 6.91
C CYS A 601 3.81 9.84 7.24
N ALA A 602 4.42 8.69 6.99
CA ALA A 602 3.79 7.37 7.10
C ALA A 602 4.32 6.55 8.29
N LEU A 603 5.59 6.68 8.66
CA LEU A 603 6.20 5.95 9.78
C LEU A 603 6.30 6.87 11.01
N THR A 604 5.17 7.09 11.66
CA THR A 604 5.04 8.19 12.65
C THR A 604 5.15 7.75 14.08
N GLU A 605 5.19 6.45 14.36
CA GLU A 605 5.16 5.93 15.72
C GLU A 605 6.50 5.31 16.15
N LEU A 606 6.88 5.57 17.39
CA LEU A 606 7.88 4.83 18.15
C LEU A 606 7.16 3.92 19.14
N VAL A 607 7.69 2.72 19.37
CA VAL A 607 7.29 1.84 20.45
C VAL A 607 8.47 1.63 21.40
N SER A 608 8.20 1.67 22.70
CA SER A 608 9.15 1.35 23.76
C SER A 608 8.52 0.38 24.74
N PHE A 609 9.24 -0.68 25.10
CA PHE A 609 8.78 -1.68 26.07
C PHE A 609 9.95 -2.40 26.73
N THR A 610 9.74 -3.00 27.90
CA THR A 610 10.74 -3.79 28.62
C THR A 610 10.42 -5.29 28.48
N THR A 611 11.43 -6.10 28.18
CA THR A 611 11.32 -7.57 28.03
C THR A 611 12.41 -8.29 28.83
N GLY A 612 12.28 -9.61 28.99
CA GLY A 612 13.25 -10.46 29.68
C GLY A 612 14.47 -10.79 28.83
N LEU A 613 15.06 -11.99 29.00
CA LEU A 613 16.21 -12.45 28.21
C LEU A 613 15.95 -12.47 26.70
N GLU A 614 14.68 -12.45 26.26
CA GLU A 614 14.31 -12.30 24.86
C GLU A 614 14.91 -11.02 24.23
N GLY A 615 15.08 -9.95 25.01
CA GLY A 615 15.72 -8.71 24.54
C GLY A 615 17.25 -8.77 24.42
N ALA A 616 17.88 -9.80 25.00
CA ALA A 616 19.27 -10.18 24.75
C ALA A 616 19.38 -11.41 23.84
N GLY A 617 18.28 -11.80 23.18
CA GLY A 617 18.25 -12.95 22.28
C GLY A 617 19.31 -12.84 21.18
N SER A 618 19.91 -13.97 20.80
CA SER A 618 21.06 -14.06 19.89
C SER A 618 20.84 -13.53 18.47
N GLY A 619 19.64 -13.06 18.12
CA GLY A 619 19.27 -12.55 16.79
C GLY A 619 18.68 -11.14 16.78
N LEU A 620 18.55 -10.47 17.94
CA LEU A 620 18.01 -9.11 18.01
C LEU A 620 19.14 -8.08 18.13
N VAL A 621 19.28 -7.24 17.11
CA VAL A 621 20.29 -6.18 17.04
C VAL A 621 19.66 -4.86 16.57
N PRO A 622 20.30 -3.70 16.77
CA PRO A 622 19.88 -2.47 16.12
C PRO A 622 19.72 -2.68 14.61
N GLY A 623 18.56 -2.30 14.07
CA GLY A 623 18.17 -2.51 12.69
C GLY A 623 17.31 -3.74 12.41
N SER A 624 17.18 -4.69 13.35
CA SER A 624 16.27 -5.84 13.22
C SER A 624 14.81 -5.40 13.12
N VAL A 625 14.01 -6.05 12.27
CA VAL A 625 12.55 -5.87 12.24
C VAL A 625 11.91 -6.80 13.27
N ILE A 626 10.92 -6.31 14.02
CA ILE A 626 10.17 -7.08 15.01
C ILE A 626 8.67 -7.00 14.73
N LYS A 627 7.96 -8.10 15.03
CA LYS A 627 6.50 -8.13 15.05
C LYS A 627 6.00 -7.80 16.43
N VAL A 628 5.09 -6.83 16.53
CA VAL A 628 4.45 -6.42 17.79
C VAL A 628 2.95 -6.65 17.71
N HIS A 629 2.41 -7.41 18.67
CA HIS A 629 0.98 -7.61 18.86
C HIS A 629 0.58 -7.16 20.27
N ASP A 630 0.08 -5.94 20.38
CA ASP A 630 -0.50 -5.43 21.61
C ASP A 630 -2.02 -5.67 21.61
N SER A 631 -2.46 -6.63 22.41
CA SER A 631 -3.87 -7.00 22.55
C SER A 631 -4.73 -5.84 23.04
N ASN A 632 -4.17 -4.93 23.84
CA ASN A 632 -4.88 -3.75 24.35
C ASN A 632 -5.15 -2.72 23.25
N ARG A 633 -4.23 -2.61 22.27
CA ARG A 633 -4.36 -1.72 21.12
C ARG A 633 -5.20 -2.32 20.00
N VAL A 634 -5.03 -3.61 19.72
CA VAL A 634 -5.72 -4.34 18.64
C VAL A 634 -7.17 -4.68 19.01
N GLY A 635 -7.45 -4.90 20.30
CA GLY A 635 -8.75 -5.33 20.81
C GLY A 635 -9.02 -6.84 20.65
N LYS A 636 -8.02 -7.61 20.20
CA LYS A 636 -8.07 -9.07 20.07
C LYS A 636 -6.77 -9.68 20.60
N ARG A 637 -6.87 -10.78 21.34
CA ARG A 637 -5.72 -11.52 21.87
C ARG A 637 -5.22 -12.54 20.84
N TRP A 638 -4.53 -12.07 19.81
CA TRP A 638 -3.98 -12.90 18.73
C TRP A 638 -2.47 -13.13 18.88
N GLY A 639 -2.00 -13.22 20.12
CA GLY A 639 -0.63 -13.60 20.41
C GLY A 639 -0.47 -14.08 21.86
N GLY A 640 0.53 -14.90 22.10
CA GLY A 640 0.75 -15.53 23.40
C GLY A 640 1.87 -16.56 23.38
N ARG A 641 1.85 -17.50 24.33
CA ARG A 641 2.80 -18.62 24.42
C ARG A 641 2.17 -19.94 23.99
N ILE A 642 2.98 -20.82 23.39
CA ILE A 642 2.56 -22.16 22.96
C ILE A 642 2.54 -23.10 24.18
N LEU A 643 1.44 -23.85 24.37
CA LEU A 643 1.36 -24.90 25.39
C LEU A 643 1.96 -26.23 24.92
N SER A 644 1.65 -26.61 23.68
CA SER A 644 2.20 -27.78 22.98
C SER A 644 2.04 -27.59 21.47
N ALA A 645 2.88 -28.22 20.67
CA ALA A 645 2.79 -28.16 19.22
C ALA A 645 3.28 -29.44 18.55
N THR A 646 2.75 -29.69 17.36
CA THR A 646 3.30 -30.62 16.36
C THR A 646 3.80 -29.79 15.16
N THR A 647 4.28 -30.45 14.11
CA THR A 647 4.59 -29.75 12.84
C THR A 647 3.35 -29.18 12.15
N SER A 648 2.14 -29.68 12.46
CA SER A 648 0.91 -29.34 11.73
C SER A 648 -0.16 -28.66 12.60
N SER A 649 0.06 -28.58 13.91
CA SER A 649 -0.89 -27.96 14.84
C SER A 649 -0.22 -27.35 16.05
N VAL A 650 -0.80 -26.27 16.57
CA VAL A 650 -0.32 -25.54 17.75
C VAL A 650 -1.48 -25.41 18.74
N THR A 651 -1.26 -25.87 19.97
CA THR A 651 -2.18 -25.64 21.10
C THR A 651 -1.73 -24.38 21.84
N ILE A 652 -2.61 -23.39 21.89
CA ILE A 652 -2.33 -22.05 22.43
C ILE A 652 -2.73 -21.93 23.90
N ASP A 653 -2.21 -20.91 24.57
CA ASP A 653 -2.35 -20.64 26.00
C ASP A 653 -3.74 -20.14 26.44
N SER A 654 -4.53 -19.59 25.52
CA SER A 654 -5.91 -19.18 25.77
C SER A 654 -6.73 -19.26 24.50
N ALA A 655 -8.04 -19.38 24.63
CA ALA A 655 -8.93 -19.43 23.48
C ALA A 655 -8.94 -18.09 22.73
N ILE A 656 -9.00 -18.15 21.40
CA ILE A 656 -9.10 -16.98 20.53
C ILE A 656 -10.39 -17.00 19.72
N GLU A 657 -10.90 -15.81 19.44
CA GLU A 657 -11.99 -15.59 18.50
C GLU A 657 -11.43 -15.22 17.12
N VAL A 658 -11.99 -15.84 16.07
CA VAL A 658 -11.65 -15.55 14.67
C VAL A 658 -12.91 -15.16 13.88
N ASN A 659 -12.76 -14.28 12.90
CA ASN A 659 -13.79 -13.97 11.92
C ASN A 659 -13.83 -15.05 10.83
N ILE A 660 -15.04 -15.52 10.50
CA ILE A 660 -15.25 -16.49 9.41
C ILE A 660 -15.12 -15.80 8.06
N GLY A 661 -14.36 -16.42 7.15
CA GLY A 661 -14.13 -15.93 5.78
C GLY A 661 -12.84 -15.11 5.61
N ASP A 662 -12.19 -14.71 6.71
CA ASP A 662 -10.86 -14.11 6.66
C ASP A 662 -9.78 -15.19 6.42
N THR A 663 -8.69 -14.82 5.76
CA THR A 663 -7.51 -15.67 5.60
C THR A 663 -6.54 -15.40 6.74
N TYR A 664 -6.01 -16.46 7.36
CA TYR A 664 -5.18 -16.37 8.56
C TYR A 664 -3.80 -16.94 8.35
N THR A 665 -2.81 -16.33 9.00
CA THR A 665 -1.45 -16.84 9.07
C THR A 665 -0.96 -16.86 10.52
N LEU A 666 -0.23 -17.91 10.89
CA LEU A 666 0.40 -18.09 12.19
C LEU A 666 1.91 -17.94 12.05
N SER A 667 2.50 -17.00 12.77
CA SER A 667 3.95 -16.85 12.91
C SER A 667 4.43 -17.42 14.24
N VAL A 668 5.51 -18.22 14.19
CA VAL A 668 6.16 -18.82 15.36
C VAL A 668 7.67 -18.81 15.18
N LEU A 669 8.40 -18.61 16.28
CA LEU A 669 9.85 -18.82 16.31
C LEU A 669 10.17 -20.30 16.56
N LEU A 670 10.84 -20.94 15.62
CA LEU A 670 11.24 -22.35 15.72
C LEU A 670 12.49 -22.53 16.61
N PRO A 671 12.76 -23.75 17.11
CA PRO A 671 13.92 -24.01 17.98
C PRO A 671 15.29 -23.70 17.35
N ASN A 672 15.37 -23.64 16.02
CA ASN A 672 16.57 -23.26 15.27
C ASN A 672 16.77 -21.73 15.17
N GLY A 673 15.89 -20.92 15.77
CA GLY A 673 15.94 -19.46 15.74
C GLY A 673 15.33 -18.83 14.49
N THR A 674 14.74 -19.61 13.58
CA THR A 674 14.07 -19.11 12.38
C THR A 674 12.59 -18.85 12.66
N MET A 675 12.07 -17.71 12.23
CA MET A 675 10.64 -17.44 12.27
C MET A 675 9.98 -18.06 11.04
N GLU A 676 8.98 -18.93 11.25
CA GLU A 676 8.16 -19.46 10.16
C GLU A 676 6.74 -18.91 10.27
N THR A 677 6.19 -18.51 9.12
CA THR A 677 4.79 -18.13 8.97
C THR A 677 4.08 -19.15 8.10
N ARG A 678 2.93 -19.65 8.55
CA ARG A 678 2.13 -20.67 7.83
C ARG A 678 0.68 -20.25 7.77
N GLU A 679 0.03 -20.59 6.66
CA GLU A 679 -1.42 -20.41 6.51
C GLU A 679 -2.17 -21.35 7.46
N VAL A 680 -3.27 -20.87 8.00
CA VAL A 680 -4.07 -21.54 9.02
C VAL A 680 -5.46 -21.87 8.48
N ILE A 681 -5.96 -23.04 8.85
CA ILE A 681 -7.35 -23.41 8.61
C ILE A 681 -8.09 -23.38 9.94
N PHE A 682 -9.10 -22.51 10.02
CA PHE A 682 -10.15 -22.62 11.01
C PHE A 682 -11.33 -23.32 10.38
N THR A 683 -11.53 -24.59 10.71
CA THR A 683 -12.71 -25.32 10.27
C THR A 683 -13.86 -25.00 11.19
N SER A 684 -14.84 -24.25 10.67
CA SER A 684 -16.18 -24.25 11.27
C SER A 684 -16.65 -25.70 11.31
N THR A 685 -16.83 -26.30 12.48
CA THR A 685 -17.65 -27.52 12.58
C THR A 685 -19.08 -27.03 12.69
N PRO A 686 -19.86 -27.06 11.59
CA PRO A 686 -21.22 -26.58 11.63
C PRO A 686 -22.01 -27.62 12.42
N TYR A 687 -22.50 -27.28 13.60
CA TYR A 687 -23.48 -28.11 14.26
C TYR A 687 -24.87 -27.71 13.78
N LEU A 688 -25.65 -28.72 13.36
CA LEU A 688 -27.00 -28.54 12.87
C LEU A 688 -27.93 -28.19 14.04
N VAL A 689 -28.45 -26.97 14.03
CA VAL A 689 -29.68 -26.66 14.75
C VAL A 689 -30.82 -26.90 13.77
N ALA A 690 -31.50 -28.04 13.93
CA ALA A 690 -32.72 -28.31 13.19
C ALA A 690 -33.77 -27.28 13.62
N PHE A 691 -34.39 -26.58 12.68
CA PHE A 691 -35.59 -25.81 12.99
C PHE A 691 -36.68 -26.80 13.38
N GLY A 692 -37.23 -26.66 14.59
CA GLY A 692 -38.51 -27.28 14.88
C GLY A 692 -39.57 -26.64 13.99
N ASP A 693 -40.51 -27.43 13.48
CA ASP A 693 -41.59 -26.99 12.60
C ASP A 693 -42.25 -25.69 13.13
N GLY A 694 -41.91 -24.53 12.54
CA GLY A 694 -42.55 -23.24 12.86
C GLY A 694 -41.65 -22.00 13.00
N GLU A 695 -40.32 -22.09 12.94
CA GLU A 695 -39.41 -20.94 13.05
C GLU A 695 -39.04 -20.38 11.65
N LYS A 696 -39.67 -19.27 11.20
CA LYS A 696 -39.37 -18.65 9.87
C LYS A 696 -38.68 -17.28 9.90
N ASP A 697 -38.37 -16.70 11.05
CA ASP A 697 -37.69 -15.40 11.11
C ASP A 697 -36.42 -15.46 11.96
N VAL A 698 -35.35 -16.02 11.38
CA VAL A 698 -34.01 -16.01 11.98
C VAL A 698 -33.16 -14.95 11.29
N ASN A 699 -32.52 -14.12 12.09
CA ASN A 699 -31.58 -13.08 11.69
C ASN A 699 -30.44 -13.69 10.83
N LEU A 700 -30.36 -13.30 9.56
CA LEU A 700 -29.47 -13.86 8.54
C LEU A 700 -28.00 -13.47 8.76
N GLN A 701 -27.37 -14.01 9.81
CA GLN A 701 -25.90 -14.10 9.89
C GLN A 701 -25.36 -15.47 9.47
N TYR A 702 -26.21 -16.43 9.07
CA TYR A 702 -25.82 -17.81 8.78
C TYR A 702 -26.37 -18.33 7.44
N LEU A 703 -25.64 -19.24 6.78
CA LEU A 703 -26.07 -19.95 5.57
C LEU A 703 -27.30 -20.81 5.86
N ALA A 704 -28.46 -20.43 5.31
CA ALA A 704 -29.69 -21.23 5.41
C ALA A 704 -29.60 -22.50 4.56
N ILE A 705 -29.99 -23.65 5.11
CA ILE A 705 -30.26 -24.85 4.31
C ILE A 705 -31.65 -24.69 3.72
N ILE A 706 -31.75 -24.77 2.39
CA ILE A 706 -32.98 -24.55 1.64
C ILE A 706 -33.41 -25.88 1.02
N ASP A 707 -34.69 -26.22 1.11
CA ASP A 707 -35.23 -27.38 0.41
C ASP A 707 -35.47 -27.11 -1.10
N SER A 708 -35.96 -28.12 -1.83
CA SER A 708 -36.26 -28.02 -3.26
C SER A 708 -37.37 -27.03 -3.62
N SER A 709 -38.08 -26.51 -2.62
CA SER A 709 -39.20 -25.57 -2.75
C SER A 709 -38.80 -24.13 -2.40
N GLY A 710 -37.58 -23.90 -1.91
CA GLY A 710 -37.06 -22.58 -1.59
C GLY A 710 -37.25 -22.16 -0.12
N ASP A 711 -37.71 -23.06 0.76
CA ASP A 711 -37.94 -22.78 2.18
C ASP A 711 -36.73 -23.17 3.06
N ALA A 712 -36.42 -22.36 4.07
CA ALA A 712 -35.31 -22.60 4.99
C ALA A 712 -35.66 -23.66 6.07
N ILE A 713 -34.85 -24.72 6.18
CA ILE A 713 -35.10 -25.89 7.05
C ILE A 713 -34.04 -26.14 8.14
N GLY A 714 -32.96 -25.34 8.17
CA GLY A 714 -31.98 -25.34 9.26
C GLY A 714 -31.00 -24.16 9.16
N SER A 715 -30.30 -23.87 10.27
CA SER A 715 -29.16 -22.95 10.28
C SER A 715 -27.92 -23.60 10.90
N TYR A 716 -26.75 -23.15 10.44
CA TYR A 716 -25.47 -23.57 10.98
C TYR A 716 -24.98 -22.56 12.00
N ILE A 717 -24.81 -22.95 13.27
CA ILE A 717 -24.03 -22.16 14.24
C ILE A 717 -22.56 -22.51 14.03
N VAL A 718 -21.74 -21.48 13.84
CA VAL A 718 -20.29 -21.63 13.76
C VAL A 718 -19.68 -21.25 15.10
N ASP A 719 -19.03 -22.20 15.78
CA ASP A 719 -18.13 -21.88 16.89
C ASP A 719 -16.89 -21.17 16.30
N ASN A 720 -16.72 -19.92 16.71
CA ASN A 720 -15.61 -19.06 16.27
C ASN A 720 -14.46 -19.04 17.29
N THR A 721 -14.53 -19.88 18.31
CA THR A 721 -13.56 -19.93 19.41
C THR A 721 -12.64 -21.13 19.26
N TYR A 722 -11.32 -20.91 19.27
CA TYR A 722 -10.32 -21.96 19.04
C TYR A 722 -9.22 -21.95 20.11
N THR A 723 -8.82 -23.14 20.58
CA THR A 723 -7.62 -23.36 21.42
C THR A 723 -6.54 -24.18 20.72
N VAL A 724 -6.86 -24.74 19.54
CA VAL A 724 -5.94 -25.49 18.70
C VAL A 724 -5.99 -24.89 17.30
N ILE A 725 -4.83 -24.45 16.81
CA ILE A 725 -4.65 -23.87 15.49
C ILE A 725 -4.07 -24.96 14.59
N THR A 726 -4.73 -25.23 13.46
CA THR A 726 -4.29 -26.24 12.48
C THR A 726 -3.73 -25.55 11.23
N LEU A 727 -2.58 -26.02 10.75
CA LEU A 727 -1.86 -25.41 9.64
C LEU A 727 -2.25 -26.06 8.30
N VAL A 728 -2.29 -25.27 7.24
CA VAL A 728 -2.40 -25.76 5.86
C VAL A 728 -1.13 -26.51 5.46
N THR A 729 0.01 -25.88 5.72
CA THR A 729 1.35 -26.41 5.43
C THR A 729 2.12 -26.59 6.73
N PRO A 730 2.80 -27.74 6.94
CA PRO A 730 3.51 -27.98 8.19
C PRO A 730 4.74 -27.06 8.34
N PHE A 731 5.11 -26.78 9.58
CA PHE A 731 6.41 -26.19 9.91
C PHE A 731 7.55 -27.17 9.59
N SER A 732 8.75 -26.66 9.32
CA SER A 732 9.94 -27.50 9.07
C SER A 732 10.37 -28.33 10.29
N GLN A 733 10.05 -27.84 11.49
CA GLN A 733 10.24 -28.49 12.77
C GLN A 733 9.09 -28.13 13.71
N ALA A 734 8.74 -29.02 14.66
CA ALA A 734 7.73 -28.71 15.68
C ALA A 734 8.21 -27.53 16.57
N PRO A 735 7.37 -26.49 16.78
CA PRO A 735 7.67 -25.41 17.70
C PRO A 735 7.95 -25.87 19.13
N ALA A 736 8.84 -25.17 19.83
CA ALA A 736 9.10 -25.44 21.24
C ALA A 736 7.90 -25.01 22.11
N ARG A 737 7.67 -25.74 23.20
CA ARG A 737 6.78 -25.29 24.28
C ARG A 737 7.28 -23.94 24.82
N MET A 738 6.36 -23.04 25.17
CA MET A 738 6.60 -21.66 25.61
C MET A 738 7.16 -20.71 24.53
N ALA A 739 7.34 -21.17 23.29
CA ALA A 739 7.65 -20.27 22.17
C ALA A 739 6.49 -19.28 21.95
N MET A 740 6.83 -18.12 21.41
CA MET A 740 5.86 -17.09 21.08
C MET A 740 5.10 -17.45 19.80
N TRP A 741 3.80 -17.22 19.80
CA TRP A 741 2.96 -17.31 18.62
C TRP A 741 2.23 -16.00 18.38
N MET A 742 1.95 -15.72 17.12
CA MET A 742 1.17 -14.57 16.68
C MET A 742 0.30 -14.95 15.48
N LEU A 743 -0.95 -14.53 15.50
CA LEU A 743 -1.92 -14.75 14.42
C LEU A 743 -2.22 -13.42 13.72
N GLU A 744 -2.21 -13.44 12.39
CA GLU A 744 -2.57 -12.31 11.53
C GLU A 744 -3.68 -12.72 10.57
N SER A 745 -4.50 -11.76 10.14
CA SER A 745 -5.46 -11.92 9.06
C SER A 745 -5.26 -10.87 7.96
N ASN A 746 -5.99 -11.03 6.85
CA ASN A 746 -6.11 -10.00 5.81
C ASN A 746 -6.77 -8.69 6.30
N THR A 747 -7.48 -8.71 7.43
CA THR A 747 -8.19 -7.55 8.00
C THR A 747 -7.51 -6.95 9.22
N ILE A 748 -6.67 -7.73 9.92
CA ILE A 748 -5.90 -7.30 11.10
C ILE A 748 -4.51 -7.92 11.00
N GLN A 749 -3.51 -7.08 10.74
CA GLN A 749 -2.11 -7.45 10.65
C GLN A 749 -1.34 -6.97 11.88
N SER A 750 -0.20 -7.61 12.16
CA SER A 750 0.71 -7.14 13.20
C SER A 750 1.37 -5.82 12.82
N GLN A 751 1.63 -5.00 13.83
CA GLN A 751 2.42 -3.79 13.64
C GLN A 751 3.90 -4.18 13.65
N LEU A 752 4.65 -3.68 12.66
CA LEU A 752 6.06 -3.95 12.52
C LEU A 752 6.87 -2.75 12.99
N PHE A 753 7.99 -3.01 13.65
CA PHE A 753 8.92 -1.99 14.08
C PHE A 753 10.35 -2.39 13.74
N ARG A 754 11.18 -1.45 13.32
CA ARG A 754 12.63 -1.60 13.21
C ARG A 754 13.27 -1.15 14.51
N VAL A 755 14.04 -2.02 15.15
CA VAL A 755 14.74 -1.72 16.40
C VAL A 755 15.76 -0.62 16.17
N VAL A 756 15.68 0.44 16.98
CA VAL A 756 16.63 1.57 16.96
C VAL A 756 17.68 1.38 18.03
N SER A 757 17.26 0.94 19.23
CA SER A 757 18.16 0.73 20.36
C SER A 757 17.69 -0.41 21.25
N ILE A 758 18.67 -1.07 21.86
CA ILE A 758 18.48 -2.08 22.90
C ILE A 758 19.38 -1.66 24.07
N SER A 759 18.82 -1.55 25.27
CA SER A 759 19.57 -1.18 26.47
C SER A 759 19.16 -2.05 27.66
N GLU A 760 20.12 -2.56 28.41
CA GLU A 760 19.86 -3.25 29.68
C GLU A 760 19.39 -2.23 30.73
N LYS A 761 18.23 -2.48 31.33
CA LYS A 761 17.58 -1.60 32.31
C LYS A 761 17.76 -2.11 33.74
N ASP A 762 17.70 -3.43 33.91
CA ASP A 762 17.94 -4.16 35.15
C ASP A 762 18.46 -5.56 34.81
N VAL A 763 18.91 -6.33 35.81
CA VAL A 763 19.47 -7.68 35.62
C VAL A 763 18.48 -8.56 34.84
N ASN A 764 18.88 -8.99 33.63
CA ASN A 764 18.06 -9.77 32.70
C ASN A 764 16.80 -9.06 32.17
N GLN A 765 16.73 -7.73 32.22
CA GLN A 765 15.66 -6.93 31.62
C GLN A 765 16.21 -5.91 30.64
N TYR A 766 15.65 -5.91 29.44
CA TYR A 766 16.11 -5.09 28.32
C TYR A 766 14.97 -4.20 27.84
N GLU A 767 15.27 -2.91 27.68
CA GLU A 767 14.39 -1.94 27.07
C GLU A 767 14.68 -1.90 25.56
N ILE A 768 13.63 -2.12 24.77
CA ILE A 768 13.67 -2.08 23.31
C ILE A 768 12.92 -0.84 22.87
N THR A 769 13.55 -0.04 22.01
CA THR A 769 12.89 1.05 21.29
C THR A 769 12.93 0.77 19.79
N GLY A 770 11.75 0.81 19.15
CA GLY A 770 11.60 0.56 17.72
C GLY A 770 10.84 1.68 17.02
N LEU A 771 11.25 1.99 15.78
CA LEU A 771 10.55 2.89 14.87
C LEU A 771 9.62 2.10 13.96
N GLU A 772 8.42 2.61 13.71
CA GLU A 772 7.44 1.97 12.83
C GLU A 772 8.06 1.56 11.49
N TYR A 773 7.78 0.34 11.05
CA TYR A 773 8.30 -0.25 9.82
C TYR A 773 7.15 -0.68 8.90
N ASN A 774 7.28 -0.40 7.61
CA ASN A 774 6.36 -0.90 6.59
C ASN A 774 7.14 -1.27 5.32
N GLU A 775 7.01 -2.53 4.91
CA GLU A 775 7.66 -3.08 3.73
C GLU A 775 7.22 -2.43 2.41
N SER A 776 5.98 -1.93 2.31
CA SER A 776 5.51 -1.25 1.10
C SER A 776 6.23 0.07 0.83
N LYS A 777 6.93 0.62 1.83
CA LYS A 777 7.71 1.86 1.68
C LYS A 777 8.75 1.73 0.58
N TYR A 778 9.44 0.59 0.50
CA TYR A 778 10.59 0.43 -0.40
C TYR A 778 10.15 0.49 -1.87
N ALA A 779 9.12 -0.28 -2.25
CA ALA A 779 8.53 -0.19 -3.59
C ALA A 779 7.96 1.20 -3.89
N ALA A 780 7.37 1.90 -2.90
CA ALA A 780 6.89 3.27 -3.08
C ALA A 780 8.04 4.28 -3.33
N VAL A 781 9.20 4.05 -2.72
CA VAL A 781 10.41 4.85 -2.96
C VAL A 781 11.00 4.56 -4.34
N ASP A 782 11.20 3.28 -4.67
CA ASP A 782 11.98 2.85 -5.84
C ASP A 782 11.18 2.85 -7.14
N GLU A 783 9.94 2.40 -7.09
CA GLU A 783 9.09 2.14 -8.26
C GLU A 783 7.93 3.13 -8.39
N ASP A 784 7.81 4.08 -7.46
CA ASP A 784 6.64 4.97 -7.35
C ASP A 784 5.32 4.20 -7.13
N ALA A 785 5.40 3.02 -6.51
CA ALA A 785 4.23 2.23 -6.15
C ALA A 785 3.40 2.92 -5.06
N ALA A 786 2.12 2.58 -4.97
CA ALA A 786 1.27 3.07 -3.90
C ALA A 786 1.77 2.55 -2.54
N PHE A 787 1.89 3.45 -1.55
CA PHE A 787 2.15 3.05 -0.17
C PHE A 787 0.91 2.37 0.41
N ILE A 788 1.07 1.15 0.94
CA ILE A 788 -0.03 0.35 1.49
C ILE A 788 0.12 0.32 3.01
N GLU A 789 -0.79 0.99 3.72
CA GLU A 789 -0.84 0.93 5.18
C GLU A 789 -1.25 -0.47 5.66
N ARG A 790 -0.58 -0.97 6.72
CA ARG A 790 -0.96 -2.23 7.36
C ARG A 790 -2.22 -2.02 8.22
N PRO A 791 -3.29 -2.83 8.07
CA PRO A 791 -4.47 -2.69 8.90
C PRO A 791 -4.20 -3.28 10.29
N ILE A 792 -3.69 -2.47 11.23
CA ILE A 792 -3.21 -2.93 12.56
C ILE A 792 -4.29 -3.02 13.65
N SER A 793 -5.54 -2.66 13.35
CA SER A 793 -6.62 -2.69 14.33
C SER A 793 -7.93 -2.99 13.64
N THR A 794 -8.92 -3.46 14.41
CA THR A 794 -10.27 -3.70 13.88
C THR A 794 -10.77 -2.45 13.13
N PRO A 795 -11.38 -2.61 11.93
CA PRO A 795 -11.70 -1.51 11.02
C PRO A 795 -12.65 -0.45 11.59
N TYR A 796 -13.22 -0.63 12.78
CA TYR A 796 -14.23 0.25 13.35
C TYR A 796 -13.73 1.56 13.96
N ARG A 797 -12.40 1.76 14.07
CA ARG A 797 -11.86 3.01 14.64
C ARG A 797 -11.69 4.14 13.62
N TRP A 798 -11.33 3.83 12.37
CA TRP A 798 -10.93 4.83 11.36
C TRP A 798 -11.69 4.78 10.03
N TYR A 799 -12.55 3.78 9.84
CA TYR A 799 -13.37 3.63 8.65
C TYR A 799 -14.86 3.63 9.04
N THR A 800 -15.65 4.43 8.32
CA THR A 800 -17.11 4.46 8.45
C THR A 800 -17.72 3.90 7.16
N PRO A 801 -18.38 2.74 7.19
CA PRO A 801 -19.07 2.19 6.02
C PRO A 801 -20.11 3.17 5.46
N SER A 802 -20.33 3.15 4.13
CA SER A 802 -21.35 4.01 3.51
C SER A 802 -22.76 3.42 3.63
N PRO A 803 -23.82 4.25 3.61
CA PRO A 803 -25.21 3.77 3.69
C PRO A 803 -25.53 2.77 2.58
N ALA A 804 -26.01 1.58 2.96
CA ALA A 804 -26.40 0.54 2.02
C ALA A 804 -27.90 0.62 1.68
N ARG A 805 -28.26 0.29 0.42
CA ARG A 805 -29.65 0.26 -0.09
C ARG A 805 -30.42 1.58 0.16
N LEU A 806 -29.79 2.71 -0.16
CA LEU A 806 -30.44 4.02 -0.09
C LEU A 806 -31.58 4.13 -1.11
N VAL A 807 -32.79 4.41 -0.63
CA VAL A 807 -34.02 4.55 -1.43
C VAL A 807 -34.76 5.81 -1.00
N VAL A 808 -35.32 6.53 -1.98
CA VAL A 808 -36.19 7.69 -1.75
C VAL A 808 -37.57 7.41 -2.33
N THR A 809 -38.62 7.67 -1.57
CA THR A 809 -40.02 7.49 -2.01
C THR A 809 -40.86 8.74 -1.74
N ASP A 810 -41.90 8.95 -2.56
CA ASP A 810 -42.91 9.98 -2.31
C ASP A 810 -43.78 9.57 -1.12
N ALA A 811 -43.82 10.42 -0.10
CA ALA A 811 -44.54 10.20 1.15
C ALA A 811 -45.48 11.39 1.48
N SER A 812 -45.96 12.08 0.44
CA SER A 812 -46.83 13.25 0.59
C SER A 812 -48.16 12.92 1.30
N TYR A 813 -48.62 13.81 2.18
CA TYR A 813 -49.81 13.58 3.01
C TYR A 813 -50.67 14.85 3.16
N LEU A 814 -51.92 14.70 3.61
CA LEU A 814 -52.83 15.83 3.89
C LEU A 814 -52.68 16.30 5.35
N ASP A 815 -52.43 17.58 5.55
CA ASP A 815 -52.40 18.21 6.88
C ASP A 815 -53.81 18.41 7.48
N GLU A 816 -53.87 18.84 8.74
CA GLU A 816 -55.14 19.01 9.49
C GLU A 816 -56.09 20.05 8.86
N LEU A 817 -55.58 20.92 7.98
CA LEU A 817 -56.33 21.93 7.25
C LEU A 817 -56.72 21.46 5.84
N GLY A 818 -56.39 20.23 5.46
CA GLY A 818 -56.70 19.65 4.15
C GLY A 818 -55.73 20.03 3.03
N ASN A 819 -54.56 20.61 3.35
CA ASN A 819 -53.54 20.94 2.34
C ASN A 819 -52.59 19.76 2.14
N ILE A 820 -52.12 19.57 0.89
CA ILE A 820 -51.09 18.58 0.58
C ILE A 820 -49.74 19.09 1.07
N ARG A 821 -49.06 18.28 1.89
CA ARG A 821 -47.67 18.46 2.32
C ARG A 821 -46.77 17.54 1.51
N TYR A 822 -46.04 18.12 0.56
CA TYR A 822 -45.05 17.40 -0.24
C TYR A 822 -43.92 16.91 0.67
N THR A 823 -43.76 15.60 0.77
CA THR A 823 -42.77 14.98 1.64
C THR A 823 -42.09 13.84 0.91
N ALA A 824 -40.77 13.75 1.01
CA ALA A 824 -39.99 12.60 0.55
C ALA A 824 -39.47 11.81 1.75
N LEU A 825 -39.62 10.49 1.73
CA LEU A 825 -39.03 9.60 2.71
C LEU A 825 -37.73 9.03 2.17
N VAL A 826 -36.62 9.35 2.84
CA VAL A 826 -35.31 8.75 2.56
C VAL A 826 -35.10 7.58 3.51
N SER A 827 -34.75 6.41 3.00
CA SER A 827 -34.54 5.19 3.80
C SER A 827 -33.32 4.40 3.32
N PHE A 828 -32.68 3.66 4.22
CA PHE A 828 -31.54 2.80 3.93
C PHE A 828 -31.49 1.62 4.91
N THR A 829 -30.61 0.65 4.66
CA THR A 829 -30.38 -0.48 5.58
C THR A 829 -29.84 0.04 6.91
N ARG A 830 -30.43 -0.41 8.04
CA ARG A 830 -29.99 -0.02 9.38
C ARG A 830 -28.48 -0.30 9.58
N PRO A 831 -27.69 0.68 10.08
CA PRO A 831 -26.28 0.47 10.38
C PRO A 831 -26.08 -0.59 11.46
N THR A 832 -25.17 -1.54 11.23
CA THR A 832 -24.87 -2.65 12.15
C THR A 832 -23.49 -2.53 12.82
N PHE A 833 -22.71 -1.50 12.47
CA PHE A 833 -21.37 -1.31 13.03
C PHE A 833 -21.40 -0.64 14.40
N SER A 834 -20.56 -1.12 15.32
CA SER A 834 -20.57 -0.73 16.73
C SER A 834 -20.19 0.73 17.00
N SER A 835 -19.49 1.38 16.08
CA SER A 835 -19.06 2.78 16.19
C SER A 835 -19.99 3.80 15.54
N PHE A 836 -21.20 3.41 15.11
CA PHE A 836 -22.19 4.33 14.51
C PHE A 836 -22.66 5.38 15.52
N SER A 837 -22.62 6.66 15.13
CA SER A 837 -23.19 7.75 15.93
C SER A 837 -24.49 8.26 15.33
N HIS A 838 -24.45 8.76 14.09
CA HIS A 838 -25.60 9.32 13.39
C HIS A 838 -25.35 9.35 11.89
N SER A 839 -26.39 9.61 11.10
CA SER A 839 -26.31 9.88 9.67
C SER A 839 -26.56 11.37 9.42
N VAL A 840 -26.03 11.88 8.31
CA VAL A 840 -26.25 13.24 7.81
C VAL A 840 -26.82 13.17 6.41
N LEU A 841 -27.79 14.04 6.11
CA LEU A 841 -28.54 14.03 4.85
C LEU A 841 -28.50 15.40 4.19
N TRP A 842 -28.22 15.41 2.89
CA TRP A 842 -28.39 16.56 2.01
C TRP A 842 -29.36 16.22 0.89
N TRP A 843 -30.06 17.23 0.38
CA TRP A 843 -30.99 17.07 -0.74
C TRP A 843 -31.02 18.29 -1.65
N ARG A 844 -31.51 18.12 -2.88
CA ARG A 844 -31.78 19.21 -3.83
C ARG A 844 -32.86 18.81 -4.82
N TYR A 845 -33.47 19.79 -5.48
CA TYR A 845 -34.12 19.53 -6.76
C TYR A 845 -33.05 19.27 -7.84
N ALA A 846 -33.35 18.41 -8.80
CA ALA A 846 -32.41 18.04 -9.86
C ALA A 846 -31.85 19.29 -10.56
N GLY A 847 -30.52 19.47 -10.52
CA GLY A 847 -29.82 20.63 -11.08
C GLY A 847 -29.75 21.89 -10.19
N GLU A 848 -30.37 21.90 -9.00
CA GLU A 848 -30.30 23.03 -8.05
C GLU A 848 -29.15 22.87 -7.02
N GLN A 849 -29.04 23.81 -6.06
CA GLN A 849 -28.03 23.79 -4.99
C GLN A 849 -28.42 22.80 -3.88
N TRP A 850 -27.41 22.15 -3.27
CA TRP A 850 -27.60 21.22 -2.15
C TRP A 850 -28.04 21.95 -0.87
N GLN A 851 -29.03 21.38 -0.19
CA GLN A 851 -29.58 21.84 1.08
C GLN A 851 -29.34 20.79 2.16
N ASP A 852 -29.05 21.23 3.39
CA ASP A 852 -28.85 20.36 4.55
C ASP A 852 -30.20 19.99 5.18
N ALA A 853 -30.44 18.70 5.42
CA ALA A 853 -31.62 18.18 6.12
C ALA A 853 -31.32 17.76 7.57
N GLY A 854 -30.10 17.98 8.05
CA GLY A 854 -29.64 17.74 9.41
C GLY A 854 -29.20 16.29 9.69
N SER A 855 -28.81 16.05 10.94
CA SER A 855 -28.38 14.73 11.43
C SER A 855 -29.53 13.93 12.05
N PHE A 856 -29.49 12.60 11.93
CA PHE A 856 -30.50 11.67 12.45
C PHE A 856 -29.91 10.27 12.70
N THR A 857 -30.46 9.51 13.65
CA THR A 857 -29.95 8.19 14.04
C THR A 857 -30.74 7.02 13.45
N ASP A 858 -31.97 7.28 13.02
CA ASP A 858 -32.82 6.27 12.40
C ASP A 858 -32.33 5.86 11.02
N ALA A 859 -32.81 4.71 10.54
CA ALA A 859 -32.53 4.22 9.19
C ALA A 859 -33.34 4.97 8.10
N PHE A 860 -34.08 6.02 8.49
CA PHE A 860 -34.89 6.82 7.60
C PHE A 860 -35.02 8.28 8.08
N LYS A 861 -35.39 9.18 7.17
CA LYS A 861 -35.64 10.60 7.45
C LYS A 861 -36.63 11.19 6.44
N ASP A 862 -37.61 11.93 6.95
CA ASP A 862 -38.53 12.73 6.13
C ASP A 862 -37.90 14.07 5.72
N ILE A 863 -38.07 14.45 4.45
CA ILE A 863 -37.74 15.77 3.90
C ILE A 863 -39.03 16.48 3.49
N HIS A 864 -39.26 17.70 3.99
CA HIS A 864 -40.38 18.53 3.56
C HIS A 864 -40.00 19.37 2.33
N LEU A 865 -40.85 19.32 1.31
CA LEU A 865 -40.60 19.92 0.01
C LEU A 865 -41.56 21.08 -0.24
N SER A 866 -41.09 22.10 -0.97
CA SER A 866 -41.89 23.29 -1.29
C SER A 866 -42.75 23.12 -2.55
N LYS A 867 -42.35 22.21 -3.45
CA LYS A 867 -43.00 21.86 -4.72
C LYS A 867 -42.79 20.39 -5.08
N VAL A 868 -43.64 19.87 -5.97
CA VAL A 868 -43.44 18.59 -6.68
C VAL A 868 -42.28 18.69 -7.68
N GLY A 869 -41.63 17.57 -8.00
CA GLY A 869 -40.52 17.52 -8.95
C GLY A 869 -39.48 16.43 -8.64
N ASP A 870 -38.47 16.33 -9.50
CA ASP A 870 -37.35 15.40 -9.34
C ASP A 870 -36.37 15.91 -8.28
N ILE A 871 -36.04 15.04 -7.33
CA ILE A 871 -35.11 15.33 -6.24
C ILE A 871 -33.94 14.36 -6.24
N GLU A 872 -32.79 14.86 -5.79
CA GLU A 872 -31.59 14.09 -5.52
C GLU A 872 -31.25 14.20 -4.04
N VAL A 873 -30.88 13.09 -3.41
CA VAL A 873 -30.46 13.04 -2.01
C VAL A 873 -29.08 12.44 -1.86
N SER A 874 -28.37 12.84 -0.82
CA SER A 874 -27.08 12.30 -0.43
C SER A 874 -27.05 12.01 1.06
N VAL A 875 -26.61 10.81 1.45
CA VAL A 875 -26.49 10.39 2.86
C VAL A 875 -25.07 9.94 3.16
N GLN A 876 -24.56 10.30 4.34
CA GLN A 876 -23.33 9.76 4.92
C GLN A 876 -23.59 9.26 6.34
N HIS A 877 -22.87 8.24 6.77
CA HIS A 877 -22.77 7.87 8.17
C HIS A 877 -21.61 8.60 8.84
N VAL A 878 -21.77 8.86 10.14
CA VAL A 878 -20.78 9.48 11.01
C VAL A 878 -20.53 8.54 12.18
N SER A 879 -19.26 8.22 12.44
CA SER A 879 -18.88 7.42 13.60
C SER A 879 -18.90 8.24 14.89
N GLN A 880 -18.89 7.58 16.06
CA GLN A 880 -18.73 8.22 17.37
C GLN A 880 -17.45 9.05 17.52
N TYR A 881 -16.49 8.86 16.60
CA TYR A 881 -15.22 9.59 16.54
C TYR A 881 -15.25 10.74 15.52
N GLY A 882 -16.40 11.04 14.89
CA GLY A 882 -16.56 12.14 13.95
C GLY A 882 -16.05 11.89 12.54
N ILE A 883 -15.87 10.62 12.14
CA ILE A 883 -15.36 10.25 10.81
C ILE A 883 -16.54 9.97 9.87
N TYR A 884 -16.55 10.62 8.71
CA TYR A 884 -17.59 10.50 7.70
C TYR A 884 -17.32 9.34 6.73
N SER A 885 -18.37 8.62 6.34
CA SER A 885 -18.33 7.65 5.23
C SER A 885 -18.23 8.34 3.86
N ASN A 886 -18.03 7.58 2.78
CA ASN A 886 -18.35 8.10 1.44
C ASN A 886 -19.84 8.44 1.32
N LYS A 887 -20.18 9.35 0.41
CA LYS A 887 -21.57 9.76 0.11
C LYS A 887 -22.29 8.68 -0.70
N ALA A 888 -23.43 8.22 -0.20
CA ALA A 888 -24.41 7.48 -0.99
C ALA A 888 -25.39 8.46 -1.64
N TYR A 889 -25.87 8.16 -2.85
CA TYR A 889 -26.81 9.02 -3.59
C TYR A 889 -28.03 8.22 -4.03
N ALA A 890 -29.19 8.89 -4.07
CA ALA A 890 -30.42 8.36 -4.63
C ALA A 890 -31.28 9.48 -5.23
N THR A 891 -32.16 9.14 -6.15
CA THR A 891 -33.06 10.11 -6.81
C THR A 891 -34.50 9.59 -6.81
N ALA A 892 -35.47 10.50 -6.82
CA ALA A 892 -36.89 10.17 -6.94
C ALA A 892 -37.70 11.34 -7.51
N THR A 893 -38.82 11.02 -8.16
CA THR A 893 -39.81 12.00 -8.62
C THR A 893 -40.94 12.12 -7.61
N ILE A 894 -41.16 13.32 -7.08
CA ILE A 894 -42.24 13.59 -6.11
C ILE A 894 -43.45 14.11 -6.86
N THR A 895 -44.56 13.40 -6.77
CA THR A 895 -45.81 13.62 -7.50
C THR A 895 -46.88 14.31 -6.65
N GLY A 896 -46.78 14.22 -5.33
CA GLY A 896 -47.68 14.90 -4.40
C GLY A 896 -49.06 14.25 -4.25
N ASN A 897 -49.19 12.97 -4.59
CA ASN A 897 -50.45 12.22 -4.44
C ASN A 897 -50.55 11.60 -3.03
N PRO A 898 -51.44 12.06 -2.14
CA PRO A 898 -51.68 11.39 -0.87
C PRO A 898 -52.41 10.07 -1.14
N GLY A 899 -51.65 8.98 -1.26
CA GLY A 899 -52.14 7.66 -1.69
C GLY A 899 -53.27 7.08 -0.84
N ILE A 900 -53.86 5.97 -1.32
CA ILE A 900 -54.85 5.18 -0.56
C ILE A 900 -54.24 4.69 0.77
N PRO A 901 -55.03 4.60 1.85
CA PRO A 901 -54.53 4.17 3.15
C PRO A 901 -54.11 2.69 3.11
N PRO A 902 -53.15 2.27 3.96
CA PRO A 902 -52.73 0.86 4.04
C PRO A 902 -53.88 -0.05 4.53
N ASP A 903 -53.85 -1.32 4.13
CA ASP A 903 -54.78 -2.34 4.63
C ASP A 903 -54.57 -2.58 6.13
N VAL A 904 -55.63 -2.96 6.84
CA VAL A 904 -55.61 -3.13 8.31
C VAL A 904 -55.00 -4.49 8.68
N SER A 905 -53.93 -4.52 9.47
CA SER A 905 -53.29 -5.76 9.93
C SER A 905 -53.76 -6.16 11.33
N ASN A 906 -53.60 -7.45 11.67
CA ASN A 906 -53.85 -8.02 13.00
C ASN A 906 -55.26 -7.74 13.57
N PHE A 907 -56.30 -7.83 12.74
CA PHE A 907 -57.69 -7.69 13.19
C PHE A 907 -58.12 -8.92 14.00
N LEU A 908 -58.30 -8.73 15.32
CA LEU A 908 -58.61 -9.76 16.31
C LEU A 908 -59.95 -9.47 17.00
N ILE A 909 -60.59 -10.52 17.50
CA ILE A 909 -61.82 -10.47 18.30
C ILE A 909 -61.62 -11.24 19.61
N SER A 910 -62.10 -10.70 20.72
CA SER A 910 -62.16 -11.36 22.02
C SER A 910 -63.56 -11.19 22.59
N ILE A 911 -64.20 -12.30 22.93
CA ILE A 911 -65.60 -12.33 23.34
C ILE A 911 -65.67 -12.54 24.85
N GLN A 912 -66.33 -11.60 25.52
CA GLN A 912 -66.60 -11.64 26.95
C GLN A 912 -68.10 -11.51 27.17
N GLY A 913 -68.77 -12.64 27.43
CA GLY A 913 -70.22 -12.70 27.56
C GLY A 913 -70.94 -12.25 26.28
N ALA A 914 -71.79 -11.22 26.37
CA ALA A 914 -72.53 -10.64 25.24
C ALA A 914 -71.76 -9.55 24.47
N SER A 915 -70.53 -9.23 24.88
CA SER A 915 -69.69 -8.19 24.29
C SER A 915 -68.53 -8.80 23.51
N ALA A 916 -68.24 -8.24 22.34
CA ALA A 916 -67.10 -8.56 21.50
C ALA A 916 -66.15 -7.35 21.46
N TYR A 917 -64.95 -7.54 22.00
CA TYR A 917 -63.84 -6.59 21.92
C TYR A 917 -63.06 -6.87 20.64
N PHE A 918 -63.03 -5.90 19.73
CA PHE A 918 -62.22 -5.94 18.52
C PHE A 918 -60.94 -5.15 18.74
N SER A 919 -59.82 -5.63 18.21
CA SER A 919 -58.55 -4.90 18.19
C SER A 919 -57.81 -5.11 16.88
N TRP A 920 -57.00 -4.15 16.45
CA TRP A 920 -56.14 -4.24 15.27
C TRP A 920 -54.83 -3.48 15.47
N GLU A 921 -53.91 -3.65 14.53
CA GLU A 921 -52.66 -2.90 14.52
C GLU A 921 -52.84 -1.57 13.80
N VAL A 922 -52.25 -0.51 14.37
CA VAL A 922 -52.20 0.82 13.76
C VAL A 922 -50.90 0.92 12.97
N PRO A 923 -50.94 1.01 11.62
CA PRO A 923 -49.72 1.07 10.84
C PRO A 923 -48.90 2.32 11.17
N ASN A 924 -47.60 2.17 11.43
CA ASN A 924 -46.68 3.30 11.66
C ASN A 924 -45.88 3.64 10.39
N VAL A 925 -46.60 4.00 9.32
CA VAL A 925 -46.05 4.38 8.01
C VAL A 925 -46.60 5.75 7.61
N THR A 926 -45.90 6.52 6.78
CA THR A 926 -46.34 7.89 6.45
C THR A 926 -47.73 7.95 5.82
N SER A 927 -48.16 6.90 5.12
CA SER A 927 -49.53 6.75 4.59
C SER A 927 -50.60 6.59 5.68
N SER A 928 -50.26 6.17 6.90
CA SER A 928 -51.21 6.10 8.02
C SER A 928 -51.61 7.48 8.55
N LYS A 929 -50.78 8.52 8.34
CA LYS A 929 -51.13 9.92 8.60
C LYS A 929 -52.31 10.42 7.76
N ASN A 930 -52.60 9.74 6.66
CA ASN A 930 -53.75 10.02 5.81
C ASN A 930 -55.02 9.29 6.27
N ILE A 931 -54.99 8.40 7.27
CA ILE A 931 -56.20 7.73 7.77
C ILE A 931 -57.04 8.74 8.56
N SER A 932 -58.33 8.83 8.24
CA SER A 932 -59.32 9.56 9.03
C SER A 932 -59.96 8.65 10.07
N HIS A 933 -60.42 7.47 9.65
CA HIS A 933 -61.16 6.54 10.50
C HIS A 933 -61.15 5.12 9.94
N TYR A 934 -61.61 4.17 10.74
CA TYR A 934 -61.88 2.80 10.34
C TYR A 934 -63.39 2.53 10.27
N VAL A 935 -63.77 1.59 9.41
CA VAL A 935 -65.14 1.09 9.26
C VAL A 935 -65.13 -0.40 9.53
N ILE A 936 -66.08 -0.89 10.32
CA ILE A 936 -66.30 -2.33 10.53
C ILE A 936 -67.68 -2.73 10.01
N LYS A 937 -67.70 -3.79 9.20
CA LYS A 937 -68.91 -4.42 8.67
C LYS A 937 -69.06 -5.85 9.18
N HIS A 938 -70.27 -6.36 9.19
CA HIS A 938 -70.63 -7.71 9.61
C HIS A 938 -71.53 -8.39 8.57
N SER A 939 -71.33 -9.69 8.38
CA SER A 939 -72.18 -10.58 7.59
C SER A 939 -72.53 -11.80 8.43
N THR A 940 -73.75 -12.32 8.27
CA THR A 940 -74.20 -13.54 8.97
C THR A 940 -73.57 -14.82 8.42
N THR A 941 -72.87 -14.76 7.28
CA THR A 941 -72.18 -15.90 6.66
C THR A 941 -70.84 -16.15 7.34
N GLU A 942 -70.57 -17.38 7.78
CA GLU A 942 -69.30 -17.80 8.39
C GLU A 942 -68.28 -18.24 7.32
N SER A 943 -67.72 -17.27 6.60
CA SER A 943 -66.73 -17.54 5.55
C SER A 943 -65.71 -16.42 5.46
N SER A 944 -64.46 -16.78 5.14
CA SER A 944 -63.38 -15.83 4.85
C SER A 944 -63.56 -15.12 3.50
N SER A 945 -64.43 -15.63 2.63
CA SER A 945 -64.70 -15.11 1.28
C SER A 945 -65.89 -14.14 1.21
N VAL A 946 -66.28 -13.54 2.34
CA VAL A 946 -67.37 -12.54 2.35
C VAL A 946 -66.88 -11.24 1.71
N ASP A 947 -67.61 -10.74 0.71
CA ASP A 947 -67.28 -9.47 0.05
C ASP A 947 -67.65 -8.26 0.92
N TRP A 948 -66.77 -7.26 0.97
CA TRP A 948 -66.98 -5.99 1.68
C TRP A 948 -68.28 -5.26 1.32
N GLY A 949 -68.71 -5.37 0.05
CA GLY A 949 -69.95 -4.76 -0.44
C GLY A 949 -71.23 -5.47 0.04
N SER A 950 -71.14 -6.75 0.41
CA SER A 950 -72.27 -7.57 0.85
C SER A 950 -72.55 -7.49 2.36
N ALA A 951 -71.59 -6.97 3.14
CA ALA A 951 -71.66 -6.87 4.59
C ALA A 951 -72.30 -5.55 5.07
N VAL A 952 -72.93 -5.58 6.24
CA VAL A 952 -73.64 -4.44 6.85
C VAL A 952 -72.74 -3.70 7.83
N VAL A 953 -72.72 -2.38 7.80
CA VAL A 953 -71.93 -1.56 8.74
C VAL A 953 -72.43 -1.77 10.18
N VAL A 954 -71.53 -2.14 11.08
CA VAL A 954 -71.79 -2.31 12.52
C VAL A 954 -71.07 -1.29 13.38
N ALA A 955 -69.98 -0.70 12.86
CA ALA A 955 -69.35 0.47 13.43
C ALA A 955 -68.84 1.36 12.28
N ASP A 956 -69.29 2.62 12.28
CA ASP A 956 -68.88 3.63 11.32
C ASP A 956 -68.04 4.69 12.03
N LYS A 957 -67.00 5.20 11.36
CA LYS A 957 -66.13 6.30 11.82
C LYS A 957 -65.40 6.07 13.15
N ILE A 958 -64.73 4.93 13.29
CA ILE A 958 -63.82 4.69 14.41
C ILE A 958 -62.57 5.57 14.20
N ALA A 959 -62.41 6.63 15.00
CA ALA A 959 -61.37 7.64 14.77
C ALA A 959 -59.96 7.06 14.88
N TYR A 960 -59.08 7.36 13.92
CA TYR A 960 -57.64 7.11 14.05
C TYR A 960 -57.05 7.98 15.19
N PRO A 961 -56.10 7.48 16.01
CA PRO A 961 -55.42 6.17 15.95
C PRO A 961 -56.08 5.08 16.82
N THR A 962 -57.39 5.17 17.11
CA THR A 962 -58.08 4.14 17.90
C THR A 962 -57.93 2.79 17.22
N ASN A 963 -57.48 1.80 18.00
CA ASN A 963 -57.10 0.48 17.51
C ASN A 963 -57.97 -0.64 18.08
N HIS A 964 -59.05 -0.27 18.77
CA HIS A 964 -59.97 -1.21 19.37
C HIS A 964 -61.39 -0.64 19.46
N ILE A 965 -62.38 -1.52 19.58
CA ILE A 965 -63.77 -1.13 19.85
C ILE A 965 -64.53 -2.29 20.50
N ASN A 966 -65.46 -1.96 21.40
CA ASN A 966 -66.42 -2.91 21.93
C ASN A 966 -67.73 -2.84 21.13
N LEU A 967 -68.16 -3.98 20.59
CA LEU A 967 -69.44 -4.14 19.90
C LEU A 967 -70.24 -5.28 20.56
N THR A 968 -71.53 -5.37 20.25
CA THR A 968 -72.33 -6.54 20.65
C THR A 968 -71.84 -7.77 19.88
N CYS A 969 -71.65 -8.89 20.58
CA CYS A 969 -71.26 -10.15 19.96
C CYS A 969 -72.34 -10.62 18.97
N ARG A 970 -71.95 -10.88 17.72
CA ARG A 970 -72.81 -11.47 16.69
C ARG A 970 -72.07 -12.58 15.97
N ARG A 971 -72.75 -13.69 15.75
CA ARG A 971 -72.23 -14.81 14.95
C ARG A 971 -72.14 -14.41 13.47
N GLY A 972 -71.06 -14.79 12.78
CA GLY A 972 -70.77 -14.47 11.37
C GLY A 972 -69.40 -13.79 11.15
N THR A 973 -69.12 -13.34 9.92
CA THR A 973 -67.85 -12.70 9.54
C THR A 973 -67.87 -11.19 9.74
N TYR A 974 -66.87 -10.66 10.45
CA TYR A 974 -66.58 -9.23 10.55
C TYR A 974 -65.49 -8.83 9.56
N LEU A 975 -65.58 -7.64 9.00
CA LEU A 975 -64.59 -7.06 8.09
C LEU A 975 -64.20 -5.65 8.55
N ILE A 976 -62.96 -5.26 8.34
CA ILE A 976 -62.45 -3.91 8.63
C ILE A 976 -61.69 -3.31 7.44
N LYS A 977 -61.87 -2.00 7.21
CA LYS A 977 -61.08 -1.17 6.28
C LYS A 977 -60.68 0.16 6.91
N ALA A 978 -59.55 0.70 6.46
CA ALA A 978 -59.13 2.07 6.77
C ALA A 978 -59.66 3.04 5.70
N VAL A 979 -60.06 4.25 6.11
CA VAL A 979 -60.56 5.30 5.21
C VAL A 979 -59.68 6.53 5.32
N SER A 980 -59.24 7.08 4.18
CA SER A 980 -58.39 8.28 4.17
C SER A 980 -59.17 9.54 4.54
N LYS A 981 -58.44 10.62 4.85
CA LYS A 981 -58.97 11.99 4.99
C LYS A 981 -59.60 12.52 3.69
N SER A 982 -59.26 11.94 2.54
CA SER A 982 -59.88 12.20 1.24
C SER A 982 -61.06 11.29 0.91
N GLY A 983 -61.43 10.36 1.81
CA GLY A 983 -62.58 9.47 1.66
C GLY A 983 -62.33 8.20 0.84
N LEU A 984 -61.06 7.88 0.53
CA LEU A 984 -60.69 6.65 -0.18
C LEU A 984 -60.47 5.50 0.80
N GLU A 985 -61.06 4.33 0.54
CA GLU A 985 -60.89 3.13 1.35
C GLU A 985 -59.57 2.40 1.03
N SER A 986 -59.03 1.65 1.98
CA SER A 986 -57.93 0.70 1.77
C SER A 986 -58.29 -0.33 0.69
N ALA A 987 -57.28 -0.82 -0.02
CA ALA A 987 -57.46 -1.67 -1.19
C ALA A 987 -58.24 -2.95 -0.82
N ASN A 988 -57.80 -3.64 0.23
CA ASN A 988 -58.39 -4.88 0.71
C ASN A 988 -59.07 -4.70 2.08
N ALA A 989 -60.06 -5.55 2.35
CA ALA A 989 -60.68 -5.65 3.67
C ALA A 989 -60.10 -6.84 4.42
N THR A 990 -59.81 -6.66 5.71
CA THR A 990 -59.35 -7.74 6.59
C THR A 990 -60.54 -8.34 7.31
N SER A 991 -60.67 -9.66 7.33
CA SER A 991 -61.84 -10.35 7.88
C SER A 991 -61.50 -11.28 9.05
N ILE A 992 -62.46 -11.47 9.95
CA ILE A 992 -62.41 -12.45 11.05
C ILE A 992 -63.78 -13.11 11.22
N ILE A 993 -63.80 -14.43 11.40
CA ILE A 993 -65.04 -15.21 11.54
C ILE A 993 -65.32 -15.41 13.03
N ASN A 994 -66.50 -15.01 13.50
CA ASN A 994 -66.99 -15.31 14.84
C ASN A 994 -68.07 -16.40 14.79
N THR A 995 -67.87 -17.51 15.50
CA THR A 995 -68.83 -18.61 15.58
C THR A 995 -69.74 -18.55 16.82
N LEU A 996 -69.54 -17.57 17.71
CA LEU A 996 -70.21 -17.47 19.02
C LEU A 996 -71.33 -16.42 19.03
N ASP A 997 -72.39 -16.66 19.82
CA ASP A 997 -73.57 -15.77 19.92
C ASP A 997 -73.83 -15.18 21.33
N GLY A 998 -72.95 -15.45 22.29
CA GLY A 998 -73.04 -14.90 23.66
C GLY A 998 -74.02 -15.61 24.60
N SER A 999 -74.65 -16.71 24.18
CA SER A 999 -75.61 -17.49 24.99
C SER A 999 -75.06 -18.82 25.56
N ASP A 1000 -73.80 -19.17 25.28
CA ASP A 1000 -73.25 -20.49 25.63
C ASP A 1000 -72.92 -20.67 27.12
N ASP A 1001 -73.30 -21.82 27.68
CA ASP A 1001 -73.24 -22.17 29.11
C ASP A 1001 -71.93 -22.91 29.49
N TYR A 1002 -70.99 -22.18 30.10
CA TYR A 1002 -69.63 -22.65 30.45
C TYR A 1002 -69.37 -22.62 31.96
N SER A 1003 -68.50 -23.51 32.45
CA SER A 1003 -68.09 -23.54 33.87
C SER A 1003 -66.57 -23.62 34.04
N LEU A 1004 -66.04 -23.00 35.09
CA LEU A 1004 -64.59 -22.92 35.35
C LEU A 1004 -64.00 -24.31 35.64
N VAL A 1005 -63.01 -24.70 34.84
CA VAL A 1005 -62.26 -25.96 35.00
C VAL A 1005 -60.99 -25.70 35.78
N ARG A 1006 -60.20 -24.73 35.31
CA ARG A 1006 -58.88 -24.39 35.85
C ARG A 1006 -58.52 -22.95 35.52
N SER A 1007 -57.73 -22.31 36.38
CA SER A 1007 -57.07 -21.03 36.10
C SER A 1007 -55.60 -21.16 36.47
N VAL A 1008 -54.72 -20.61 35.64
CA VAL A 1008 -53.27 -20.56 35.83
C VAL A 1008 -52.88 -19.09 35.87
N SER A 1009 -52.39 -18.62 37.01
CA SER A 1009 -51.87 -17.26 37.19
C SER A 1009 -50.36 -17.35 37.38
N GLU A 1010 -49.65 -16.46 36.68
CA GLU A 1010 -48.19 -16.42 36.65
C GLU A 1010 -47.64 -15.32 37.57
N ASP A 1011 -48.38 -14.25 37.79
CA ASP A 1011 -48.02 -13.18 38.70
C ASP A 1011 -48.05 -13.63 40.19
N PRO A 1012 -47.21 -13.04 41.07
CA PRO A 1012 -46.13 -12.08 40.79
C PRO A 1012 -44.79 -12.75 40.41
N TYR A 1013 -44.71 -14.08 40.42
CA TYR A 1013 -43.43 -14.80 40.37
C TYR A 1013 -42.95 -15.13 38.96
N TYR A 1014 -43.88 -15.25 38.01
CA TYR A 1014 -43.70 -15.69 36.64
C TYR A 1014 -42.76 -16.91 36.58
N SER A 1015 -43.22 -18.04 37.13
CA SER A 1015 -42.41 -19.26 37.35
C SER A 1015 -42.03 -20.04 36.08
N GLY A 1016 -42.61 -19.70 34.93
CA GLY A 1016 -42.32 -20.28 33.63
C GLY A 1016 -40.97 -19.85 33.05
N THR A 1017 -40.68 -20.40 31.85
CA THR A 1017 -39.41 -20.21 31.16
C THR A 1017 -39.34 -18.83 30.52
N LYS A 1018 -38.26 -18.11 30.76
CA LYS A 1018 -38.03 -16.75 30.25
C LYS A 1018 -37.01 -16.79 29.14
N GLU A 1019 -37.33 -16.17 28.02
CA GLU A 1019 -36.43 -15.96 26.89
C GLU A 1019 -36.41 -14.47 26.57
N HIS A 1020 -35.26 -13.83 26.76
CA HIS A 1020 -35.13 -12.37 26.68
C HIS A 1020 -36.15 -11.58 27.53
N THR A 1021 -36.69 -12.21 28.57
CA THR A 1021 -37.59 -11.61 29.56
C THR A 1021 -37.00 -11.76 30.96
N SER A 1022 -37.38 -10.86 31.87
CA SER A 1022 -36.92 -10.87 33.25
C SER A 1022 -38.04 -10.40 34.17
N VAL A 1023 -37.93 -10.77 35.44
CA VAL A 1023 -38.90 -10.42 36.48
C VAL A 1023 -38.22 -9.56 37.52
N GLY A 1024 -38.86 -8.45 37.85
CA GLY A 1024 -38.37 -7.51 38.87
C GLY A 1024 -39.54 -6.75 39.48
N GLY A 1025 -39.57 -6.67 40.82
CA GLY A 1025 -40.68 -6.02 41.54
C GLY A 1025 -42.05 -6.67 41.32
N GLY A 1026 -42.10 -7.96 40.97
CA GLY A 1026 -43.34 -8.69 40.70
C GLY A 1026 -43.95 -8.43 39.32
N LYS A 1027 -43.19 -7.85 38.38
CA LYS A 1027 -43.63 -7.57 37.00
C LYS A 1027 -42.69 -8.23 35.99
N LEU A 1028 -43.22 -8.61 34.84
CA LEU A 1028 -42.48 -9.22 33.72
C LEU A 1028 -42.17 -8.16 32.64
N PHE A 1029 -40.93 -8.08 32.18
CA PHE A 1029 -40.46 -7.14 31.16
C PHE A 1029 -39.37 -7.74 30.26
N ILE A 1030 -39.02 -7.06 29.16
CA ILE A 1030 -37.96 -7.49 28.24
C ILE A 1030 -36.57 -7.24 28.86
N SER A 1031 -35.75 -8.29 28.97
CA SER A 1031 -34.47 -8.26 29.68
C SER A 1031 -33.36 -7.53 28.92
N GLY A 1032 -32.55 -6.74 29.63
CA GLY A 1032 -31.12 -6.51 29.35
C GLY A 1032 -30.29 -6.91 30.58
N SER A 1033 -28.95 -6.99 30.47
CA SER A 1033 -28.07 -7.49 31.53
C SER A 1033 -28.35 -6.91 32.93
N VAL A 1034 -29.06 -7.71 33.73
CA VAL A 1034 -29.28 -7.74 35.20
C VAL A 1034 -29.74 -6.45 35.91
N MET A 1035 -31.00 -6.44 36.36
CA MET A 1035 -31.37 -5.79 37.63
C MET A 1035 -30.94 -6.74 38.75
N MET A 1036 -29.75 -6.54 39.35
CA MET A 1036 -29.39 -7.26 40.57
C MET A 1036 -30.12 -6.66 41.77
N ASP A 1037 -30.42 -7.56 42.72
CA ASP A 1037 -31.03 -7.34 44.02
C ASP A 1037 -30.73 -5.99 44.70
N TRP A 1038 -31.75 -5.52 45.39
CA TRP A 1038 -31.75 -4.35 46.28
C TRP A 1038 -30.44 -4.23 47.09
N THR A 1039 -29.59 -3.27 46.71
CA THR A 1039 -28.47 -2.77 47.52
C THR A 1039 -28.67 -1.30 47.86
N PRO A 1040 -28.14 -0.80 49.01
CA PRO A 1040 -28.49 0.51 49.54
C PRO A 1040 -28.07 1.67 48.63
N LEU A 1041 -28.83 2.76 48.72
CA LEU A 1041 -28.88 3.95 47.85
C LEU A 1041 -27.55 4.74 47.66
N SER A 1042 -26.42 4.30 48.20
CA SER A 1042 -25.15 5.05 48.20
C SER A 1042 -24.21 4.73 47.03
N ILE A 1043 -24.54 3.79 46.13
CA ILE A 1043 -23.75 3.48 44.92
C ILE A 1043 -24.61 3.53 43.63
N ALA A 1044 -25.79 4.14 43.70
CA ALA A 1044 -26.69 4.25 42.55
C ALA A 1044 -26.17 5.28 41.52
N LYS A 1045 -25.47 4.81 40.49
CA LYS A 1045 -25.56 5.46 39.17
C LYS A 1045 -26.98 5.19 38.64
N PRO A 1046 -27.64 6.15 37.97
CA PRO A 1046 -29.07 6.04 37.68
C PRO A 1046 -29.36 4.87 36.73
N LEU A 1047 -30.04 3.84 37.25
CA LEU A 1047 -31.30 3.27 36.70
C LEU A 1047 -31.40 3.02 35.18
N ASN A 1048 -30.33 2.63 34.47
CA ASN A 1048 -30.38 2.59 33.00
C ASN A 1048 -29.82 1.34 32.29
N TYR A 1049 -29.60 0.23 33.00
CA TYR A 1049 -29.20 -1.03 32.36
C TYR A 1049 -30.02 -2.19 32.88
N GLY A 1050 -31.18 -2.44 32.26
CA GLY A 1050 -32.00 -3.60 32.59
C GLY A 1050 -33.26 -3.77 31.75
N ILE A 1051 -33.68 -2.74 31.01
CA ILE A 1051 -34.89 -2.75 30.19
C ILE A 1051 -34.48 -2.45 28.73
N GLY A 1052 -34.77 -3.36 27.79
CA GLY A 1052 -34.77 -3.03 26.36
C GLY A 1052 -33.49 -3.29 25.53
N ALA A 1053 -32.68 -4.30 25.86
CA ALA A 1053 -31.61 -4.74 24.95
C ALA A 1053 -32.16 -5.47 23.70
N PHE A 1054 -33.31 -6.12 23.83
CA PHE A 1054 -33.99 -6.82 22.74
C PHE A 1054 -35.27 -6.09 22.33
N ALA A 1055 -35.62 -6.18 21.05
CA ALA A 1055 -36.89 -5.68 20.52
C ALA A 1055 -38.08 -6.58 20.90
N GLU A 1056 -37.82 -7.81 21.32
CA GLU A 1056 -38.83 -8.82 21.64
C GLU A 1056 -38.32 -9.73 22.77
N GLY A 1057 -39.23 -10.19 23.63
CA GLY A 1057 -38.97 -11.23 24.62
C GLY A 1057 -40.18 -12.16 24.75
N THR A 1058 -39.89 -13.44 24.95
CA THR A 1058 -40.92 -14.48 25.10
C THR A 1058 -40.92 -15.01 26.52
N TYR A 1059 -42.10 -15.22 27.07
CA TYR A 1059 -42.31 -15.87 28.35
C TYR A 1059 -43.23 -17.07 28.14
N TYR A 1060 -42.71 -18.27 28.36
CA TYR A 1060 -43.49 -19.50 28.31
C TYR A 1060 -44.13 -19.72 29.67
N LEU A 1061 -45.47 -19.74 29.70
CA LEU A 1061 -46.23 -19.99 30.92
C LEU A 1061 -46.09 -21.47 31.30
N VAL A 1062 -46.40 -21.79 32.55
CA VAL A 1062 -46.46 -23.17 33.03
C VAL A 1062 -47.49 -23.96 32.19
N PRO A 1063 -47.12 -25.12 31.62
CA PRO A 1063 -48.00 -25.88 30.76
C PRO A 1063 -49.27 -26.34 31.49
N LEU A 1064 -50.39 -26.33 30.77
CA LEU A 1064 -51.68 -26.80 31.24
C LEU A 1064 -51.93 -28.24 30.81
N SER A 1065 -52.28 -29.08 31.77
CA SER A 1065 -52.81 -30.42 31.51
C SER A 1065 -54.19 -30.59 32.13
N LEU A 1066 -55.06 -31.29 31.40
CA LEU A 1066 -56.37 -31.77 31.82
C LEU A 1066 -56.31 -33.30 31.99
N ALA A 1067 -57.20 -33.85 32.82
CA ALA A 1067 -57.25 -35.29 33.08
C ALA A 1067 -57.58 -36.11 31.82
N GLU A 1068 -58.31 -35.54 30.87
CA GLU A 1068 -58.65 -36.12 29.57
C GLU A 1068 -58.93 -35.02 28.55
N VAL A 1069 -59.12 -35.41 27.29
CA VAL A 1069 -59.49 -34.52 26.18
C VAL A 1069 -60.87 -33.92 26.44
N ASN A 1070 -60.95 -32.59 26.48
CA ASN A 1070 -62.19 -31.85 26.64
C ASN A 1070 -62.27 -30.68 25.67
N THR A 1071 -63.49 -30.37 25.21
CA THR A 1071 -63.77 -29.10 24.53
C THR A 1071 -63.89 -28.00 25.56
N VAL A 1072 -62.90 -27.12 25.57
CA VAL A 1072 -62.75 -26.02 26.52
C VAL A 1072 -62.62 -24.69 25.80
N ARG A 1073 -63.04 -23.62 26.46
CA ARG A 1073 -62.78 -22.24 26.09
C ARG A 1073 -61.58 -21.74 26.87
N LEU A 1074 -60.61 -21.19 26.17
CA LEU A 1074 -59.42 -20.58 26.74
C LEU A 1074 -59.57 -19.05 26.74
N THR A 1075 -59.17 -18.40 27.83
CA THR A 1075 -59.23 -16.93 27.96
C THR A 1075 -57.99 -16.44 28.70
N ALA A 1076 -57.19 -15.58 28.07
CA ALA A 1076 -56.10 -14.88 28.76
C ALA A 1076 -56.59 -13.56 29.35
N ASN A 1077 -56.18 -13.29 30.58
CA ASN A 1077 -56.26 -11.98 31.21
C ASN A 1077 -54.84 -11.42 31.30
N ILE A 1078 -54.65 -10.22 30.73
CA ILE A 1078 -53.35 -9.55 30.66
C ILE A 1078 -53.54 -8.11 31.11
N VAL A 1079 -52.76 -7.67 32.09
CA VAL A 1079 -52.61 -6.26 32.44
C VAL A 1079 -51.17 -5.87 32.14
N ALA A 1080 -50.98 -4.96 31.18
CA ALA A 1080 -49.67 -4.51 30.75
C ALA A 1080 -49.67 -3.00 30.48
N ASP A 1081 -48.53 -2.36 30.74
CA ASP A 1081 -48.28 -0.95 30.48
C ASP A 1081 -46.95 -0.79 29.72
N GLY A 1082 -46.82 0.27 28.93
CA GLY A 1082 -45.54 0.62 28.31
C GLY A 1082 -44.73 1.54 29.21
N SER A 1083 -43.47 1.18 29.48
CA SER A 1083 -42.53 2.04 30.20
C SER A 1083 -41.54 2.68 29.23
N ASN A 1084 -41.41 4.01 29.26
CA ASN A 1084 -40.37 4.71 28.50
C ASN A 1084 -39.22 5.11 29.43
N PHE A 1085 -38.11 4.39 29.34
CA PHE A 1085 -36.93 4.59 30.18
C PHE A 1085 -35.94 5.63 29.63
N LEU A 1086 -36.29 6.34 28.55
CA LEU A 1086 -35.53 7.50 28.05
C LEU A 1086 -36.20 8.84 28.38
N ASN A 1087 -37.37 8.82 29.01
CA ASN A 1087 -38.18 10.01 29.30
C ASN A 1087 -37.75 10.67 30.63
N TYR A 1088 -36.64 11.39 30.64
CA TYR A 1088 -36.13 12.10 31.83
C TYR A 1088 -36.49 13.57 31.82
N ILE A 1089 -36.64 14.20 32.99
CA ILE A 1089 -36.94 15.64 33.10
C ILE A 1089 -35.91 16.53 32.36
N GLY A 1090 -34.68 16.04 32.22
CA GLY A 1090 -33.61 16.72 31.49
C GLY A 1090 -33.72 16.65 29.95
N THR A 1091 -34.59 15.80 29.41
CA THR A 1091 -34.88 15.70 27.97
C THR A 1091 -36.20 16.37 27.59
N TRP A 1092 -36.85 17.07 28.53
CA TRP A 1092 -38.11 17.77 28.28
C TRP A 1092 -37.83 19.21 27.86
N ASP A 1093 -38.28 19.60 26.66
CA ASP A 1093 -38.18 20.99 26.20
C ASP A 1093 -39.03 21.94 27.06
N SER A 1094 -40.17 21.47 27.58
CA SER A 1094 -40.97 22.14 28.60
C SER A 1094 -41.93 21.16 29.28
N LEU A 1095 -42.29 21.42 30.54
CA LEU A 1095 -43.27 20.60 31.27
C LEU A 1095 -44.66 20.60 30.60
N ALA A 1096 -45.00 21.67 29.85
CA ALA A 1096 -46.28 21.80 29.15
C ALA A 1096 -46.38 20.95 27.87
N GLY A 1097 -45.24 20.50 27.31
CA GLY A 1097 -45.18 19.66 26.11
C GLY A 1097 -45.13 18.15 26.40
N VAL A 1098 -45.08 17.75 27.67
CA VAL A 1098 -44.98 16.35 28.09
C VAL A 1098 -46.36 15.71 28.04
N SER A 1099 -46.58 14.83 27.07
CA SER A 1099 -47.87 14.17 26.88
C SER A 1099 -48.21 13.23 28.05
N ASN A 1100 -47.22 12.49 28.58
CA ASN A 1100 -47.37 11.54 29.68
C ASN A 1100 -46.11 11.54 30.59
N ILE A 1101 -46.29 11.62 31.91
CA ILE A 1101 -45.19 11.64 32.91
C ILE A 1101 -44.74 10.22 33.34
N GLY A 1102 -45.53 9.17 33.04
CA GLY A 1102 -45.30 7.83 33.59
C GLY A 1102 -45.67 6.65 32.68
N GLY A 1103 -45.67 6.81 31.36
CA GLY A 1103 -45.97 5.69 30.44
C GLY A 1103 -45.71 6.02 28.97
N ALA A 1104 -45.48 4.98 28.16
CA ALA A 1104 -45.31 5.06 26.71
C ALA A 1104 -46.67 4.98 25.98
N ALA A 1105 -46.72 5.45 24.73
CA ALA A 1105 -47.94 5.34 23.92
C ALA A 1105 -48.25 3.86 23.66
N ALA A 1106 -49.54 3.49 23.61
CA ALA A 1106 -49.99 2.11 23.35
C ALA A 1106 -49.55 1.58 21.97
N SER A 1107 -49.16 2.46 21.04
CA SER A 1107 -48.57 2.12 19.74
C SER A 1107 -47.09 1.72 19.81
N ASP A 1108 -46.40 2.01 20.92
CA ASP A 1108 -44.94 1.88 21.05
C ASP A 1108 -44.52 0.49 21.61
N TRP A 1109 -45.48 -0.36 21.96
CA TRP A 1109 -45.25 -1.69 22.55
C TRP A 1109 -46.44 -2.62 22.31
N SER A 1110 -46.23 -3.93 22.42
CA SER A 1110 -47.30 -4.93 22.29
C SER A 1110 -47.06 -6.15 23.17
N VAL A 1111 -48.12 -6.79 23.64
CA VAL A 1111 -48.08 -8.07 24.37
C VAL A 1111 -49.17 -8.98 23.82
N VAL A 1112 -48.79 -10.16 23.34
CA VAL A 1112 -49.73 -11.14 22.77
C VAL A 1112 -49.49 -12.51 23.42
N VAL A 1113 -50.56 -13.14 23.91
CA VAL A 1113 -50.50 -14.52 24.39
C VAL A 1113 -50.87 -15.46 23.26
N TYR A 1114 -50.03 -16.44 23.01
CA TYR A 1114 -50.25 -17.54 22.09
C TYR A 1114 -50.53 -18.81 22.88
N TYR A 1115 -51.26 -19.73 22.27
CA TYR A 1115 -51.47 -21.07 22.78
C TYR A 1115 -51.24 -22.10 21.68
N ARG A 1116 -50.81 -23.29 22.07
CA ARG A 1116 -50.85 -24.49 21.25
C ARG A 1116 -51.38 -25.66 22.07
N TRP A 1117 -51.93 -26.67 21.43
CA TRP A 1117 -52.57 -27.77 22.12
C TRP A 1117 -52.36 -29.11 21.43
N ARG A 1118 -52.61 -30.18 22.18
CA ARG A 1118 -52.67 -31.55 21.67
C ARG A 1118 -53.67 -32.38 22.47
N ASN A 1119 -54.23 -33.40 21.83
CA ASN A 1119 -55.23 -34.27 22.47
C ASN A 1119 -54.57 -35.36 23.30
N LYS A 1120 -53.40 -35.86 22.91
CA LYS A 1120 -52.63 -36.85 23.68
C LYS A 1120 -51.15 -36.47 23.73
N PRO A 1121 -50.36 -37.00 24.68
CA PRO A 1121 -48.92 -36.72 24.75
C PRO A 1121 -48.15 -37.14 23.49
N GLU A 1122 -48.61 -38.16 22.78
CA GLU A 1122 -48.03 -38.65 21.53
C GLU A 1122 -48.46 -37.86 20.28
N ASP A 1123 -49.51 -37.05 20.36
CA ASP A 1123 -49.96 -36.23 19.24
C ASP A 1123 -48.98 -35.09 19.02
N ALA A 1124 -48.76 -34.74 17.75
CA ALA A 1124 -48.05 -33.52 17.39
C ALA A 1124 -48.79 -32.31 18.00
N TRP A 1125 -48.01 -31.34 18.47
CA TRP A 1125 -48.58 -30.07 18.92
C TRP A 1125 -49.24 -29.35 17.74
N SER A 1126 -50.34 -28.66 18.01
CA SER A 1126 -50.87 -27.69 17.06
C SER A 1126 -49.85 -26.58 16.82
N GLU A 1127 -50.04 -25.85 15.73
CA GLU A 1127 -49.39 -24.55 15.53
C GLU A 1127 -49.65 -23.62 16.72
N TRP A 1128 -48.74 -22.68 16.94
CA TRP A 1128 -48.96 -21.59 17.90
C TRP A 1128 -49.98 -20.61 17.34
N ILE A 1129 -51.11 -20.48 18.03
CA ILE A 1129 -52.20 -19.60 17.61
C ILE A 1129 -52.32 -18.45 18.61
N PRO A 1130 -52.45 -17.18 18.18
CA PRO A 1130 -52.75 -16.08 19.10
C PRO A 1130 -54.07 -16.37 19.80
N LEU A 1131 -54.08 -16.25 21.12
CA LEU A 1131 -55.21 -16.61 21.96
C LEU A 1131 -56.31 -15.53 21.87
N SER A 1132 -57.12 -15.61 20.81
CA SER A 1132 -58.44 -14.97 20.71
C SER A 1132 -59.51 -15.97 21.13
N SER A 1133 -60.52 -15.57 21.90
CA SER A 1133 -61.49 -16.49 22.54
C SER A 1133 -62.10 -17.52 21.58
N THR A 1134 -61.59 -18.75 21.57
CA THR A 1134 -62.06 -19.85 20.73
C THR A 1134 -62.29 -21.12 21.56
N GLU A 1135 -63.22 -21.97 21.10
CA GLU A 1135 -63.39 -23.32 21.62
C GLU A 1135 -62.32 -24.24 21.03
N VAL A 1136 -61.65 -24.99 21.89
CA VAL A 1136 -60.61 -25.94 21.49
C VAL A 1136 -60.81 -27.25 22.24
N THR A 1137 -60.69 -28.36 21.50
CA THR A 1137 -60.69 -29.69 22.08
C THR A 1137 -59.24 -30.10 22.34
N LEU A 1138 -58.88 -30.27 23.61
CA LEU A 1138 -57.50 -30.56 24.04
C LEU A 1138 -57.44 -31.35 25.34
N GLN A 1139 -56.29 -32.00 25.58
CA GLN A 1139 -55.89 -32.48 26.90
C GLN A 1139 -54.69 -31.70 27.45
N TYR A 1140 -53.77 -31.30 26.57
CA TYR A 1140 -52.58 -30.53 26.94
C TYR A 1140 -52.57 -29.20 26.17
N ALA A 1141 -52.21 -28.12 26.84
CA ALA A 1141 -51.98 -26.82 26.25
C ALA A 1141 -50.71 -26.19 26.79
N GLU A 1142 -49.97 -25.54 25.90
CA GLU A 1142 -48.86 -24.66 26.24
C GLU A 1142 -49.22 -23.24 25.84
N PHE A 1143 -48.72 -22.28 26.61
CA PHE A 1143 -48.95 -20.86 26.38
C PHE A 1143 -47.63 -20.13 26.36
N LYS A 1144 -47.52 -19.10 25.53
CA LYS A 1144 -46.42 -18.15 25.57
C LYS A 1144 -46.95 -16.72 25.46
N ALA A 1145 -46.44 -15.82 26.29
CA ALA A 1145 -46.62 -14.39 26.15
C ALA A 1145 -45.43 -13.80 25.40
N VAL A 1146 -45.68 -13.15 24.27
CA VAL A 1146 -44.66 -12.46 23.48
C VAL A 1146 -44.79 -10.97 23.72
N LEU A 1147 -43.74 -10.37 24.28
CA LEU A 1147 -43.62 -8.95 24.60
C LEU A 1147 -42.77 -8.29 23.51
N LYS A 1148 -43.29 -7.27 22.83
CA LYS A 1148 -42.55 -6.52 21.79
C LYS A 1148 -42.41 -5.05 22.15
N SER A 1149 -41.21 -4.52 21.95
CA SER A 1149 -40.92 -3.08 21.90
C SER A 1149 -40.98 -2.62 20.45
N LEU A 1150 -41.88 -1.69 20.15
CA LEU A 1150 -42.05 -1.12 18.80
C LEU A 1150 -41.34 0.22 18.65
N LYS A 1151 -40.75 0.74 19.74
CA LYS A 1151 -39.99 2.00 19.76
C LYS A 1151 -38.80 1.91 20.70
N PHE A 1152 -37.64 2.38 20.24
CA PHE A 1152 -36.44 2.44 21.06
C PHE A 1152 -36.67 3.27 22.33
N GLY A 1153 -36.24 2.74 23.49
CA GLY A 1153 -36.47 3.37 24.79
C GLY A 1153 -37.79 3.01 25.47
N VAL A 1154 -38.67 2.26 24.80
CA VAL A 1154 -39.95 1.78 25.34
C VAL A 1154 -39.90 0.28 25.57
N SER A 1155 -40.44 -0.20 26.68
CA SER A 1155 -40.59 -1.64 26.93
C SER A 1155 -41.96 -1.96 27.53
N PRO A 1156 -42.64 -3.02 27.06
CA PRO A 1156 -43.85 -3.52 27.71
C PRO A 1156 -43.51 -4.10 29.08
N VAL A 1157 -44.34 -3.77 30.06
CA VAL A 1157 -44.27 -4.27 31.44
C VAL A 1157 -45.60 -4.92 31.78
N VAL A 1158 -45.61 -6.23 31.91
CA VAL A 1158 -46.79 -7.03 32.27
C VAL A 1158 -46.87 -7.10 33.79
N SER A 1159 -48.00 -6.66 34.35
CA SER A 1159 -48.27 -6.66 35.79
C SER A 1159 -49.18 -7.82 36.22
N GLU A 1160 -50.05 -8.32 35.33
CA GLU A 1160 -50.89 -9.49 35.59
C GLU A 1160 -50.94 -10.36 34.32
N LEU A 1161 -50.82 -11.68 34.50
CA LEU A 1161 -50.92 -12.65 33.41
C LEU A 1161 -51.56 -13.94 33.93
N SER A 1162 -52.78 -14.23 33.49
CA SER A 1162 -53.45 -15.49 33.79
C SER A 1162 -54.18 -16.07 32.58
N VAL A 1163 -54.28 -17.39 32.54
CA VAL A 1163 -55.10 -18.12 31.56
C VAL A 1163 -56.18 -18.90 32.29
N THR A 1164 -57.42 -18.68 31.88
CA THR A 1164 -58.60 -19.34 32.43
C THR A 1164 -59.20 -20.31 31.42
N VAL A 1165 -59.55 -21.51 31.89
CA VAL A 1165 -60.04 -22.64 31.11
C VAL A 1165 -61.46 -22.94 31.56
N MET A 1166 -62.42 -22.77 30.66
CA MET A 1166 -63.84 -22.98 30.91
C MET A 1166 -64.36 -24.16 30.09
N GLY A 1167 -65.01 -25.13 30.71
CA GLY A 1167 -65.53 -26.34 30.08
C GLY A 1167 -67.00 -26.17 29.72
N ARG A 1168 -67.41 -26.71 28.58
CA ARG A 1168 -68.82 -26.65 28.16
C ARG A 1168 -69.68 -27.53 29.07
N ASN A 1169 -70.79 -27.00 29.56
CA ASN A 1169 -71.72 -27.79 30.37
C ASN A 1169 -72.48 -28.81 29.51
N ARG A 1170 -72.51 -30.06 29.97
CA ARG A 1170 -73.34 -31.14 29.42
C ARG A 1170 -74.65 -31.22 30.21
N VAL A 1171 -75.75 -31.47 29.50
CA VAL A 1171 -77.04 -31.79 30.10
C VAL A 1171 -77.38 -33.22 29.71
N GLU A 1172 -77.72 -34.05 30.68
CA GLU A 1172 -78.14 -35.43 30.47
C GLU A 1172 -79.42 -35.69 31.25
N GLY A 1173 -80.34 -36.47 30.71
CA GLY A 1173 -81.57 -36.80 31.38
C GLY A 1173 -82.28 -37.98 30.73
N ALA A 1174 -83.20 -38.58 31.48
CA ALA A 1174 -84.12 -39.59 30.97
C ALA A 1174 -85.49 -39.40 31.61
N GLU A 1175 -86.51 -39.84 30.88
CA GLU A 1175 -87.92 -39.69 31.24
C GLU A 1175 -88.53 -41.06 31.59
N ASP A 1176 -89.59 -41.04 32.40
CA ASP A 1176 -90.43 -42.20 32.74
C ASP A 1176 -89.69 -43.40 33.37
N ILE A 1177 -88.63 -43.15 34.15
CA ILE A 1177 -87.87 -44.22 34.82
C ILE A 1177 -88.71 -44.80 35.97
N ASN A 1178 -88.91 -46.12 35.96
CA ASN A 1178 -89.61 -46.83 37.02
C ASN A 1178 -88.64 -47.28 38.11
N THR A 1179 -88.99 -47.05 39.38
CA THR A 1179 -88.29 -47.70 40.48
C THR A 1179 -88.71 -49.16 40.65
N ASP A 1180 -87.89 -49.95 41.32
CA ASP A 1180 -88.16 -51.36 41.60
C ASP A 1180 -89.37 -51.55 42.52
N ALA A 1181 -90.20 -52.55 42.22
CA ALA A 1181 -91.48 -52.78 42.91
C ALA A 1181 -91.33 -53.30 44.36
N GLY A 1182 -90.20 -53.95 44.68
CA GLY A 1182 -89.94 -54.49 46.02
C GLY A 1182 -89.16 -53.53 46.92
N THR A 1183 -88.29 -52.71 46.35
CA THR A 1183 -87.35 -51.84 47.09
C THR A 1183 -87.61 -50.35 46.92
N GLY A 1184 -88.50 -49.93 46.02
CA GLY A 1184 -88.81 -48.52 45.75
C GLY A 1184 -87.64 -47.72 45.17
N GLN A 1185 -86.57 -48.39 44.74
CA GLN A 1185 -85.29 -47.80 44.36
C GLN A 1185 -85.08 -47.86 42.83
N ALA A 1186 -84.46 -46.82 42.27
CA ALA A 1186 -83.85 -46.86 40.94
C ALA A 1186 -82.41 -46.36 41.02
N VAL A 1187 -81.50 -47.06 40.34
CA VAL A 1187 -80.11 -46.62 40.15
C VAL A 1187 -80.02 -45.98 38.78
N VAL A 1188 -79.67 -44.70 38.74
CA VAL A 1188 -79.44 -43.93 37.53
C VAL A 1188 -77.94 -43.85 37.30
N GLU A 1189 -77.47 -44.49 36.25
CA GLU A 1189 -76.10 -44.36 35.77
C GLU A 1189 -76.07 -43.36 34.62
N TYR A 1190 -75.16 -42.40 34.69
CA TYR A 1190 -74.88 -41.50 33.59
C TYR A 1190 -74.19 -42.28 32.47
N THR A 1191 -74.59 -41.99 31.24
CA THR A 1191 -73.97 -42.52 30.01
C THR A 1191 -72.46 -42.28 30.03
N ARG A 1192 -72.02 -41.18 30.66
CA ARG A 1192 -70.63 -40.79 30.88
C ARG A 1192 -70.51 -40.09 32.24
N GLY A 1193 -69.42 -40.27 32.97
CA GLY A 1193 -69.23 -39.51 34.21
C GLY A 1193 -69.20 -37.99 33.98
N PHE A 1194 -69.46 -37.21 35.03
CA PHE A 1194 -69.21 -35.78 35.10
C PHE A 1194 -67.87 -35.50 35.79
N TYR A 1195 -67.22 -34.40 35.41
CA TYR A 1195 -65.92 -33.96 35.95
C TYR A 1195 -66.01 -33.51 37.42
N ARG A 1196 -67.19 -32.98 37.82
CA ARG A 1196 -67.57 -32.70 39.21
C ARG A 1196 -69.01 -33.15 39.42
N GLN A 1197 -69.39 -33.40 40.67
CA GLN A 1197 -70.73 -33.86 41.03
C GLN A 1197 -71.78 -32.91 40.41
N PRO A 1198 -72.63 -33.40 39.47
CA PRO A 1198 -73.50 -32.52 38.68
C PRO A 1198 -74.68 -32.02 39.53
N ALA A 1199 -75.34 -30.94 39.11
CA ALA A 1199 -76.64 -30.60 39.68
C ALA A 1199 -77.69 -31.60 39.15
N VAL A 1200 -78.50 -32.20 40.03
CA VAL A 1200 -79.52 -33.20 39.67
C VAL A 1200 -80.88 -32.61 40.01
N ALA A 1201 -81.77 -32.57 39.03
CA ALA A 1201 -83.17 -32.22 39.19
C ALA A 1201 -84.02 -33.47 38.95
N ILE A 1202 -84.95 -33.74 39.86
CA ILE A 1202 -85.89 -34.87 39.79
C ILE A 1202 -87.30 -34.33 39.62
N ILE A 1203 -88.02 -34.86 38.64
CA ILE A 1203 -89.44 -34.59 38.43
C ILE A 1203 -90.19 -35.88 38.77
N ALA A 1204 -90.64 -35.98 40.02
CA ALA A 1204 -91.38 -37.14 40.50
C ALA A 1204 -92.82 -37.14 39.96
N GLN A 1205 -93.28 -38.29 39.49
CA GLN A 1205 -94.61 -38.48 38.92
C GLN A 1205 -95.41 -39.51 39.73
N ASN A 1206 -96.74 -39.41 39.71
CA ASN A 1206 -97.66 -40.31 40.42
C ASN A 1206 -97.43 -40.38 41.95
N MET A 1207 -97.02 -39.28 42.57
CA MET A 1207 -96.84 -39.17 44.03
C MET A 1207 -98.19 -39.13 44.76
N ALA A 1208 -98.37 -39.99 45.76
CA ALA A 1208 -99.50 -39.91 46.68
C ALA A 1208 -99.21 -38.93 47.82
N THR A 1209 -100.26 -38.43 48.48
CA THR A 1209 -100.10 -37.47 49.58
C THR A 1209 -99.24 -38.05 50.71
N GLY A 1210 -98.11 -37.38 50.99
CA GLY A 1210 -97.16 -37.78 52.02
C GLY A 1210 -96.01 -38.68 51.53
N ASP A 1211 -95.98 -39.06 50.26
CA ASP A 1211 -94.81 -39.68 49.66
C ASP A 1211 -93.65 -38.68 49.57
N TYR A 1212 -92.42 -39.17 49.71
CA TYR A 1212 -91.20 -38.41 49.50
C TYR A 1212 -90.16 -39.26 48.78
N TYR A 1213 -89.13 -38.62 48.26
CA TYR A 1213 -87.98 -39.30 47.68
C TYR A 1213 -86.69 -38.81 48.31
N GLU A 1214 -85.69 -39.68 48.34
CA GLU A 1214 -84.32 -39.37 48.75
C GLU A 1214 -83.40 -39.68 47.57
N VAL A 1215 -82.53 -38.73 47.24
CA VAL A 1215 -81.43 -38.95 46.30
C VAL A 1215 -80.20 -39.32 47.14
N LEU A 1216 -79.75 -40.55 46.97
CA LEU A 1216 -78.64 -41.18 47.69
C LEU A 1216 -77.49 -41.45 46.72
N ASP A 1217 -76.28 -41.63 47.25
CA ASP A 1217 -75.08 -42.07 46.50
C ASP A 1217 -74.81 -41.26 45.22
N LYS A 1218 -75.14 -39.97 45.24
CA LYS A 1218 -74.92 -39.06 44.12
C LYS A 1218 -73.43 -38.82 43.94
N ASP A 1219 -72.85 -39.36 42.88
CA ASP A 1219 -71.42 -39.24 42.59
C ASP A 1219 -71.19 -38.72 41.16
N LEU A 1220 -70.00 -38.94 40.62
CA LEU A 1220 -69.64 -38.52 39.27
C LEU A 1220 -70.29 -39.37 38.18
N ASN A 1221 -70.73 -40.59 38.50
CA ASN A 1221 -71.18 -41.59 37.53
C ASN A 1221 -72.67 -41.87 37.61
N GLY A 1222 -73.36 -41.41 38.65
CA GLY A 1222 -74.79 -41.60 38.78
C GLY A 1222 -75.33 -41.12 40.10
N PHE A 1223 -76.57 -41.53 40.37
CA PHE A 1223 -77.21 -41.39 41.67
C PHE A 1223 -78.24 -42.49 41.85
N THR A 1224 -78.53 -42.81 43.11
CA THR A 1224 -79.63 -43.67 43.48
C THR A 1224 -80.79 -42.82 43.94
N ILE A 1225 -82.01 -43.15 43.55
CA ILE A 1225 -83.22 -42.55 44.10
C ILE A 1225 -84.11 -43.62 44.71
N ILE A 1226 -84.65 -43.33 45.90
CA ILE A 1226 -85.63 -44.19 46.58
C ILE A 1226 -86.88 -43.38 46.88
N PHE A 1227 -88.04 -43.93 46.52
CA PHE A 1227 -89.35 -43.38 46.87
C PHE A 1227 -89.93 -44.11 48.08
N LYS A 1228 -90.43 -43.36 49.05
CA LYS A 1228 -91.03 -43.87 50.28
C LYS A 1228 -92.39 -43.21 50.51
N ASN A 1229 -93.32 -43.97 51.08
CA ASN A 1229 -94.58 -43.41 51.52
C ASN A 1229 -94.41 -42.63 52.83
N SER A 1230 -95.49 -42.01 53.32
CA SER A 1230 -95.52 -41.24 54.56
C SER A 1230 -95.06 -41.99 55.82
N SER A 1231 -95.07 -43.33 55.78
CA SER A 1231 -94.60 -44.21 56.87
C SER A 1231 -93.15 -44.66 56.70
N GLY A 1232 -92.44 -44.19 55.65
CA GLY A 1232 -91.06 -44.57 55.35
C GLY A 1232 -90.89 -45.94 54.66
N THR A 1233 -91.99 -46.59 54.25
CA THR A 1233 -91.93 -47.86 53.50
C THR A 1233 -91.65 -47.58 52.02
N PRO A 1234 -90.75 -48.33 51.36
CA PRO A 1234 -90.47 -48.12 49.95
C PRO A 1234 -91.67 -48.36 49.03
N VAL A 1235 -91.83 -47.53 48.01
CA VAL A 1235 -92.95 -47.59 47.04
C VAL A 1235 -92.45 -47.40 45.61
N GLN A 1236 -93.10 -48.05 44.65
CA GLN A 1236 -92.80 -47.87 43.24
C GLN A 1236 -93.35 -46.54 42.71
N ARG A 1237 -92.50 -45.68 42.14
CA ARG A 1237 -92.89 -44.43 41.48
C ARG A 1237 -92.17 -44.27 40.14
N LYS A 1238 -92.66 -43.33 39.34
CA LYS A 1238 -92.01 -42.88 38.11
C LYS A 1238 -91.37 -41.53 38.33
N PHE A 1239 -90.27 -41.27 37.65
CA PHE A 1239 -89.66 -39.94 37.65
C PHE A 1239 -88.89 -39.68 36.37
N ASP A 1240 -88.79 -38.40 36.05
CA ASP A 1240 -87.83 -37.89 35.08
C ASP A 1240 -86.66 -37.29 35.84
N TRP A 1241 -85.49 -37.28 35.23
CA TRP A 1241 -84.34 -36.62 35.80
C TRP A 1241 -83.54 -35.86 34.77
N ILE A 1242 -82.94 -34.75 35.21
CA ILE A 1242 -81.98 -33.98 34.46
C ILE A 1242 -80.77 -33.73 35.34
N SER A 1243 -79.58 -34.06 34.84
CA SER A 1243 -78.31 -33.71 35.43
C SER A 1243 -77.57 -32.70 34.56
N LYS A 1244 -77.08 -31.62 35.16
CA LYS A 1244 -76.34 -30.55 34.48
C LYS A 1244 -74.99 -30.31 35.15
N GLY A 1245 -73.93 -30.30 34.34
CA GLY A 1245 -72.55 -30.02 34.79
C GLY A 1245 -71.54 -30.31 33.69
N MET A 1246 -70.26 -30.13 33.96
CA MET A 1246 -69.19 -30.47 32.99
C MET A 1246 -69.05 -32.00 32.87
N GLY A 1247 -69.28 -32.55 31.68
CA GLY A 1247 -69.21 -33.99 31.41
C GLY A 1247 -67.89 -34.41 30.76
N TYR A 1248 -67.48 -35.67 30.95
CA TYR A 1248 -66.37 -36.27 30.20
C TYR A 1248 -66.72 -36.51 28.71
N SER A 1249 -65.71 -36.47 27.84
CA SER A 1249 -65.87 -36.47 26.37
C SER A 1249 -65.97 -37.86 25.72
N TYR A 1250 -65.71 -38.96 26.45
CA TYR A 1250 -65.76 -40.35 25.94
C TYR A 1250 -66.61 -41.31 26.80
N GLY A 1251 -67.15 -42.36 26.16
CA GLY A 1251 -68.13 -43.33 26.69
C GLY A 1251 -67.55 -44.52 27.47
N PRO A 1252 -68.39 -45.28 28.20
CA PRO A 1252 -67.98 -46.47 28.93
C PRO A 1252 -67.63 -47.58 27.94
N GLY A 1253 -66.38 -48.06 27.98
CA GLY A 1253 -65.85 -49.03 27.02
C GLY A 1253 -64.32 -49.10 26.95
N GLY A 1254 -63.61 -48.15 27.56
CA GLY A 1254 -62.18 -48.25 27.87
C GLY A 1254 -61.96 -48.29 29.38
N THR A 1255 -62.04 -49.50 29.95
CA THR A 1255 -61.58 -49.98 31.28
C THR A 1255 -61.59 -49.01 32.48
N LYS A 1256 -62.31 -49.40 33.56
CA LYS A 1256 -62.19 -48.84 34.92
C LYS A 1256 -60.75 -48.48 35.29
N TYR A 1257 -60.42 -47.19 35.36
CA TYR A 1257 -59.30 -46.74 36.18
C TYR A 1257 -59.78 -46.72 37.63
N VAL A 1258 -59.60 -47.84 38.32
CA VAL A 1258 -59.44 -47.82 39.76
C VAL A 1258 -58.11 -47.11 39.98
N PRO A 1259 -58.04 -45.94 40.64
CA PRO A 1259 -56.75 -45.34 40.98
C PRO A 1259 -56.08 -46.26 42.01
N ARG A 1260 -55.30 -47.24 41.53
CA ARG A 1260 -54.21 -47.76 42.32
C ARG A 1260 -53.15 -46.67 42.31
N LEU A 1261 -52.99 -46.00 43.45
CA LEU A 1261 -51.81 -45.21 43.75
C LEU A 1261 -50.56 -46.05 43.38
N PRO A 1262 -49.75 -45.62 42.39
CA PRO A 1262 -48.42 -46.16 42.25
C PRO A 1262 -47.63 -45.59 43.42
N THR A 1263 -47.34 -46.47 44.38
CA THR A 1263 -46.23 -46.28 45.29
C THR A 1263 -44.96 -46.16 44.45
N TRP A 1264 -44.43 -44.94 44.39
CA TRP A 1264 -43.07 -44.54 43.99
C TRP A 1264 -42.91 -43.98 42.58
N GLY A 1265 -42.23 -42.84 42.51
CA GLY A 1265 -41.53 -42.35 41.31
C GLY A 1265 -42.05 -41.03 40.76
N TYR A 1266 -41.22 -39.99 40.91
CA TYR A 1266 -41.26 -38.77 40.11
C TYR A 1266 -41.11 -39.08 38.62
N GLU A 1267 -41.87 -38.40 37.77
CA GLU A 1267 -41.36 -37.69 36.58
C GLU A 1267 -42.11 -36.36 36.44
#